data_AF-A4JV95-F1
#
_entry.id   AF-A4JV95-F1
#
_cell.length_a   1.000
_cell.length_b   1.000
_cell.length_c   1.000
_cell.angle_alpha   90.00
_cell.angle_beta   90.00
_cell.angle_gamma   90.00
#
_symmetry.space_group_name_H-M   'P 1'
#
loop_
_entity.id
_entity.type
_entity.pdbx_description
1 polymer ?
#
loop_
_entity_poly.entity_id
_entity_poly.type
_entity_poly.pdbx_seq_one_letter_code
_entity_poly.pdbx_strand_id
1 'polypeptide(L)'
;MATSSNDSILWPDLRAYGSALSVAFNPSIGRNLLKFSIHDRELFRDRSGVRGDLNTVLRQAGFSLCANETQVNQARAYSMAVSRGLTVEAAEAAQLQAREALFFYSPTIPFNRERLRGFIPALRDTDFQRIAVSEVKHFDFLFADEELVDSFVSQQQRLDGAEAGVFFTTAPTRALTAQLAKSSYSLHELLEYRDLPPADARGITFDGALAEVLAFHPAGDVERAVRRQTIGIDGMPLRAPSMRSAFIGYATREAAEAANGGGLDGIERVEVPYGIPFGFASDDARPLVLNDARYLEFNSVEFPELDASLTSNVQRNREFLTHVRRVIQAYEGLRADGLLNPAQWSSLPVTADVKARFEQVFSDMKAALAPVMPHQGFFTVEALAAYGGQRAARFGEHFPAGFLSFVDDFRTNLYNAAQRRHDELTAEASFRAGMQRVMQAVLPASQVQGRREDAGEKIGGARKDYAQRALQRSEVSSLSPRERIDIVTKDNVWPKLDMAEMRDRGVEPQVAFVIREFRHALPATPCRGGRNRKRILLERRAAEPLTVERCDSFIRAVELVRDRLATVKTEGDLHRACFEIRQAADLPVELRPIKDDGIDRRQLYCGEAKYYFWDSAHWFFDGAGQKFTDALPNVIYDEATSQVRASYTLVRMLDAARVSTEGGWNWAIKGRRTSSDEEGVQRKKERVEPIIPHLDDIRRIGPDHREGADVDEGAFMLAFGFRGVEYGKWLPQGERQTVLNHAYDAFMDLAEVMGLPARAMGLGGELAIAFGSRGSGGKQAASAHYEPGRRVMNLTRLSGAGFLAHEWWHAFDDWLARASGLSASHFATELAVRAQATRVERLAKIPRSVSDLAGLLTKAKSVPMSLPEVLVQHASVEVHKERVPIDEFVDGRLRDWISSLDRLLPEERRDGAFKEQALSELEKHRTDVEGFEGLRLQRINDGDQFVERIADAMDAAFGSPDWRQRSSTIVTRASHTISVQERLLKKLTDVRDGYVPGKYLKDSVYFRDALFYDDYRSKPYWSTDTELSARMFETWVQDSVASERGRRSDYLVYGRDDCVKPEHWGYPRGIERRVIGAAIDRYFETHRPELLRMLDDPDIQKRTSLRTITDPVESGPS
;
A
#
# COMPACT_ATOMS: atom_id res chain seq x y z
N MET A 1 22.71 -70.59 11.09
CA MET A 1 22.27 -71.43 12.24
C MET A 1 23.49 -72.03 12.91
N ALA A 2 24.17 -71.27 13.77
CA ALA A 2 25.13 -71.82 14.74
C ALA A 2 25.11 -70.90 15.96
N THR A 3 24.52 -71.38 17.04
CA THR A 3 24.26 -70.64 18.29
C THR A 3 25.23 -71.03 19.40
N SER A 4 26.28 -71.80 19.11
CA SER A 4 27.29 -72.25 20.09
C SER A 4 28.70 -71.80 19.69
N SER A 5 29.49 -71.40 20.69
CA SER A 5 30.87 -70.90 20.59
C SER A 5 31.91 -71.95 20.16
N ASN A 6 31.52 -73.19 19.83
CA ASN A 6 32.43 -74.28 19.45
C ASN A 6 32.05 -75.01 18.15
N ASP A 7 31.11 -74.49 17.35
CA ASP A 7 30.81 -75.07 16.05
C ASP A 7 31.76 -74.51 14.98
N SER A 8 32.46 -75.40 14.27
CA SER A 8 33.23 -75.01 13.08
C SER A 8 32.31 -74.89 11.87
N ILE A 9 32.43 -73.78 11.14
CA ILE A 9 31.71 -73.53 9.88
C ILE A 9 32.71 -73.55 8.73
N LEU A 10 32.28 -74.08 7.57
CA LEU A 10 33.07 -73.95 6.36
C LEU A 10 32.85 -72.54 5.78
N TRP A 11 33.92 -71.74 5.73
CA TRP A 11 33.90 -70.32 5.42
C TRP A 11 34.92 -69.99 4.31
N PRO A 12 34.62 -69.06 3.40
CA PRO A 12 35.56 -68.69 2.35
C PRO A 12 36.74 -67.88 2.90
N ASP A 13 37.97 -68.27 2.54
CA ASP A 13 39.17 -67.44 2.72
C ASP A 13 39.38 -66.57 1.48
N LEU A 14 38.93 -65.33 1.56
CA LEU A 14 38.95 -64.40 0.44
C LEU A 14 40.20 -63.51 0.41
N ARG A 15 41.18 -63.74 1.30
CA ARG A 15 42.40 -62.92 1.39
C ARG A 15 43.19 -62.92 0.09
N ALA A 16 43.24 -64.05 -0.61
CA ALA A 16 43.90 -64.18 -1.92
C ALA A 16 43.26 -63.31 -3.01
N TYR A 17 42.03 -62.84 -2.81
CA TYR A 17 41.28 -61.94 -3.68
C TYR A 17 41.29 -60.49 -3.17
N GLY A 18 42.01 -60.17 -2.09
CA GLY A 18 42.02 -58.82 -1.50
C GLY A 18 40.72 -58.45 -0.78
N SER A 19 39.96 -59.44 -0.29
CA SER A 19 38.66 -59.23 0.36
C SER A 19 38.44 -60.14 1.58
N ALA A 20 37.38 -59.87 2.35
CA ALA A 20 37.00 -60.62 3.53
C ALA A 20 35.47 -60.69 3.68
N LEU A 21 34.97 -61.75 4.30
CA LEU A 21 33.56 -61.91 4.67
C LEU A 21 33.47 -62.23 6.17
N SER A 22 32.60 -61.52 6.90
CA SER A 22 32.40 -61.65 8.35
C SER A 22 30.93 -61.46 8.74
N VAL A 23 30.60 -61.64 10.02
CA VAL A 23 29.26 -61.49 10.62
C VAL A 23 29.32 -60.40 11.69
N ALA A 24 28.49 -59.36 11.60
CA ALA A 24 28.44 -58.25 12.55
C ALA A 24 27.08 -58.21 13.30
N PHE A 25 27.08 -58.08 14.64
CA PHE A 25 25.85 -57.98 15.46
C PHE A 25 25.49 -56.53 15.85
N ASN A 26 24.33 -56.01 15.40
CA ASN A 26 23.90 -54.64 15.72
C ASN A 26 22.82 -54.62 16.84
N PRO A 27 23.11 -54.03 18.01
CA PRO A 27 22.19 -54.01 19.16
C PRO A 27 20.96 -53.10 18.98
N SER A 28 21.05 -52.00 18.24
CA SER A 28 19.94 -51.04 18.00
C SER A 28 18.73 -51.68 17.32
N ILE A 29 18.98 -52.78 16.62
CA ILE A 29 18.03 -53.45 15.73
C ILE A 29 17.86 -54.93 16.10
N GLY A 30 18.70 -55.44 17.02
CA GLY A 30 18.70 -56.80 17.55
C GLY A 30 19.00 -57.92 16.53
N ARG A 31 19.87 -57.72 15.53
CA ARG A 31 20.12 -58.70 14.45
C ARG A 31 21.59 -58.81 14.00
N ASN A 32 21.96 -59.98 13.45
CA ASN A 32 23.25 -60.24 12.80
C ASN A 32 23.20 -59.87 11.30
N LEU A 33 24.29 -59.32 10.78
CA LEU A 33 24.50 -58.92 9.38
C LEU A 33 25.73 -59.62 8.80
N LEU A 34 25.73 -59.95 7.51
CA LEU A 34 26.94 -60.32 6.79
C LEU A 34 27.66 -59.06 6.32
N LYS A 35 28.96 -58.97 6.55
CA LYS A 35 29.82 -57.88 6.12
C LYS A 35 30.85 -58.40 5.11
N PHE A 36 30.81 -57.88 3.89
CA PHE A 36 31.77 -58.16 2.84
C PHE A 36 32.67 -56.94 2.63
N SER A 37 33.98 -57.11 2.77
CA SER A 37 34.96 -56.02 2.70
C SER A 37 35.93 -56.28 1.57
N ILE A 38 36.13 -55.29 0.69
CA ILE A 38 37.15 -55.31 -0.37
C ILE A 38 38.22 -54.32 0.07
N HIS A 39 39.41 -54.81 0.40
CA HIS A 39 40.52 -53.97 0.87
C HIS A 39 41.45 -53.57 -0.28
N ASP A 40 41.47 -54.34 -1.37
CA ASP A 40 42.24 -54.07 -2.58
C ASP A 40 41.34 -54.29 -3.81
N ARG A 41 40.96 -53.18 -4.47
CA ARG A 41 39.99 -53.20 -5.58
C ARG A 41 40.57 -53.76 -6.87
N GLU A 42 41.84 -53.48 -7.15
CA GLU A 42 42.52 -53.96 -8.36
C GLU A 42 42.72 -55.47 -8.25
N LEU A 43 43.26 -55.93 -7.11
CA LEU A 43 43.46 -57.35 -6.86
C LEU A 43 42.13 -58.12 -6.90
N PHE A 44 41.06 -57.55 -6.33
CA PHE A 44 39.74 -58.17 -6.36
C PHE A 44 39.22 -58.26 -7.81
N ARG A 45 39.33 -57.20 -8.62
CA ARG A 45 38.88 -57.21 -10.02
C ARG A 45 39.63 -58.25 -10.85
N ASP A 46 40.95 -58.31 -10.71
CA ASP A 46 41.79 -59.22 -11.50
C ASP A 46 41.55 -60.69 -11.16
N ARG A 47 41.35 -60.99 -9.86
CA ARG A 47 41.27 -62.38 -9.39
C ARG A 47 39.85 -62.93 -9.25
N SER A 48 38.85 -62.09 -9.00
CA SER A 48 37.47 -62.56 -8.78
C SER A 48 36.77 -63.03 -10.06
N GLY A 49 37.21 -62.55 -11.23
CA GLY A 49 36.56 -62.80 -12.52
C GLY A 49 35.29 -61.96 -12.75
N VAL A 50 35.03 -60.97 -11.88
CA VAL A 50 33.87 -60.08 -11.99
C VAL A 50 34.05 -59.10 -13.15
N ARG A 51 33.02 -58.98 -14.01
CA ARG A 51 32.97 -57.98 -15.09
C ARG A 51 31.81 -57.02 -14.84
N GLY A 52 32.10 -55.72 -14.87
CA GLY A 52 31.11 -54.66 -14.61
C GLY A 52 31.38 -53.89 -13.32
N ASP A 53 30.44 -53.02 -12.96
CA ASP A 53 30.52 -52.19 -11.76
C ASP A 53 30.33 -53.02 -10.48
N LEU A 54 31.30 -52.95 -9.55
CA LEU A 54 31.31 -53.76 -8.33
C LEU A 54 30.08 -53.52 -7.45
N ASN A 55 29.58 -52.28 -7.38
CA ASN A 55 28.40 -51.96 -6.60
C ASN A 55 27.17 -52.62 -7.20
N THR A 56 27.02 -52.59 -8.52
CA THR A 56 25.91 -53.23 -9.23
C THR A 56 25.92 -54.75 -9.02
N VAL A 57 27.09 -55.39 -9.16
CA VAL A 57 27.23 -56.84 -9.00
C VAL A 57 26.93 -57.28 -7.56
N LEU A 58 27.49 -56.59 -6.56
CA LEU A 58 27.23 -56.91 -5.15
C LEU A 58 25.79 -56.60 -4.73
N ARG A 59 25.18 -55.53 -5.26
CA ARG A 59 23.76 -55.23 -5.05
C ARG A 59 22.86 -56.35 -5.56
N GLN A 60 23.13 -56.88 -6.76
CA GLN A 60 22.40 -58.04 -7.30
C GLN A 60 22.57 -59.29 -6.43
N ALA A 61 23.71 -59.43 -5.74
CA ALA A 61 23.96 -60.50 -4.77
C ALA A 61 23.33 -60.27 -3.39
N GLY A 62 22.60 -59.17 -3.19
CA GLY A 62 21.95 -58.83 -1.93
C GLY A 62 22.86 -58.15 -0.90
N PHE A 63 23.97 -57.56 -1.36
CA PHE A 63 24.89 -56.75 -0.55
C PHE A 63 24.76 -55.27 -0.90
N SER A 64 24.73 -54.42 0.12
CA SER A 64 24.66 -52.97 -0.06
C SER A 64 25.93 -52.27 0.38
N LEU A 65 26.42 -51.35 -0.45
CA LEU A 65 27.60 -50.54 -0.14
C LEU A 65 27.32 -49.60 1.04
N CYS A 66 28.15 -49.67 2.08
CA CYS A 66 28.20 -48.70 3.19
C CYS A 66 29.33 -47.69 2.94
N ALA A 67 29.03 -46.65 2.18
CA ALA A 67 29.99 -45.59 1.85
C ALA A 67 30.48 -44.81 3.08
N ASN A 68 29.66 -44.75 4.15
CA ASN A 68 30.01 -44.03 5.38
C ASN A 68 31.20 -44.68 6.08
N GLU A 69 31.24 -46.01 6.16
CA GLU A 69 32.35 -46.72 6.78
C GLU A 69 33.67 -46.51 6.01
N THR A 70 33.61 -46.43 4.67
CA THR A 70 34.77 -46.05 3.85
C THR A 70 35.28 -44.64 4.18
N GLN A 71 34.40 -43.67 4.41
CA GLN A 71 34.80 -42.30 4.77
C GLN A 71 35.37 -42.22 6.20
N VAL A 72 34.75 -42.91 7.16
CA VAL A 72 35.22 -42.95 8.57
C VAL A 72 36.59 -43.62 8.66
N ASN A 73 36.81 -44.71 7.92
CA ASN A 73 38.09 -45.39 7.91
C ASN A 73 39.21 -44.55 7.27
N GLN A 74 38.90 -43.69 6.30
CA GLN A 74 39.85 -42.69 5.78
C GLN A 74 40.28 -41.70 6.87
N ALA A 75 39.32 -41.11 7.58
CA ALA A 75 39.59 -40.16 8.64
C ALA A 75 40.40 -40.81 9.77
N ARG A 76 40.02 -42.03 10.20
CA ARG A 76 40.77 -42.79 11.22
C ARG A 76 42.18 -43.15 10.77
N ALA A 77 42.38 -43.55 9.51
CA ALA A 77 43.71 -43.88 9.00
C ALA A 77 44.64 -42.67 9.04
N TYR A 78 44.14 -41.49 8.69
CA TYR A 78 44.86 -40.23 8.83
C TYR A 78 45.18 -39.92 10.30
N SER A 79 44.16 -39.87 11.16
CA SER A 79 44.33 -39.53 12.58
C SER A 79 45.24 -40.50 13.33
N MET A 80 45.18 -41.80 13.01
CA MET A 80 46.03 -42.82 13.62
C MET A 80 47.47 -42.77 13.10
N ALA A 81 47.68 -42.37 11.85
CA ALA A 81 49.03 -42.11 11.33
C ALA A 81 49.66 -40.88 12.02
N VAL A 82 48.88 -39.81 12.18
CA VAL A 82 49.30 -38.61 12.92
C VAL A 82 49.59 -38.92 14.40
N SER A 83 48.72 -39.67 15.07
CA SER A 83 48.91 -40.02 16.49
C SER A 83 50.12 -40.93 16.73
N ARG A 84 50.52 -41.71 15.73
CA ARG A 84 51.77 -42.51 15.73
C ARG A 84 53.01 -41.70 15.35
N GLY A 85 52.88 -40.38 15.15
CA GLY A 85 53.98 -39.47 14.84
C GLY A 85 54.50 -39.57 13.41
N LEU A 86 53.71 -40.13 12.48
CA LEU A 86 54.08 -40.20 11.06
C LEU A 86 53.94 -38.82 10.41
N THR A 87 54.66 -38.62 9.29
CA THR A 87 54.60 -37.37 8.53
C THR A 87 53.22 -37.16 7.90
N VAL A 88 52.87 -35.91 7.60
CA VAL A 88 51.62 -35.56 6.93
C VAL A 88 51.48 -36.34 5.61
N GLU A 89 52.55 -36.44 4.82
CA GLU A 89 52.56 -37.22 3.56
C GLU A 89 52.25 -38.71 3.80
N ALA A 90 52.77 -39.31 4.89
CA ALA A 90 52.48 -40.69 5.24
C ALA A 90 51.04 -40.87 5.77
N ALA A 91 50.51 -39.86 6.47
CA ALA A 91 49.12 -39.84 6.92
C ALA A 91 48.14 -39.69 5.75
N GLU A 92 48.44 -38.80 4.79
CA GLU A 92 47.69 -38.64 3.54
C GLU A 92 47.75 -39.92 2.69
N ALA A 93 48.90 -40.59 2.62
CA ALA A 93 49.03 -41.88 1.94
C ALA A 93 48.19 -42.97 2.61
N ALA A 94 48.18 -43.05 3.95
CA ALA A 94 47.34 -43.98 4.70
C ALA A 94 45.84 -43.70 4.50
N GLN A 95 45.46 -42.42 4.45
CA GLN A 95 44.10 -41.98 4.13
C GLN A 95 43.71 -42.39 2.70
N LEU A 96 44.58 -42.16 1.72
CA LEU A 96 44.36 -42.53 0.33
C LEU A 96 44.24 -44.05 0.16
N GLN A 97 45.03 -44.82 0.89
CA GLN A 97 44.94 -46.29 0.90
C GLN A 97 43.62 -46.76 1.52
N ALA A 98 43.20 -46.17 2.64
CA ALA A 98 41.92 -46.50 3.28
C ALA A 98 40.70 -46.12 2.41
N ARG A 99 40.84 -45.12 1.53
CA ARG A 99 39.80 -44.72 0.57
C ARG A 99 39.47 -45.80 -0.45
N GLU A 100 40.44 -46.64 -0.79
CA GLU A 100 40.22 -47.73 -1.75
C GLU A 100 39.44 -48.91 -1.15
N ALA A 101 39.29 -48.99 0.17
CA ALA A 101 38.51 -50.05 0.79
C ALA A 101 36.98 -49.83 0.64
N LEU A 102 36.27 -50.86 0.19
CA LEU A 102 34.81 -50.85 0.08
C LEU A 102 34.19 -51.83 1.09
N PHE A 103 33.14 -51.39 1.78
CA PHE A 103 32.42 -52.19 2.77
C PHE A 103 30.98 -52.39 2.35
N PHE A 104 30.50 -53.64 2.40
CA PHE A 104 29.16 -54.01 2.01
C PHE A 104 28.47 -54.85 3.07
N TYR A 105 27.15 -54.71 3.22
CA TYR A 105 26.36 -55.41 4.24
C TYR A 105 25.15 -56.14 3.66
N SER A 106 24.76 -57.27 4.26
CA SER A 106 23.56 -58.02 3.92
C SER A 106 22.80 -58.51 5.16
N PRO A 107 21.47 -58.30 5.25
CA PRO A 107 20.64 -58.78 6.37
C PRO A 107 20.22 -60.26 6.26
N THR A 108 20.50 -60.90 5.11
CA THR A 108 20.08 -62.27 4.81
C THR A 108 21.02 -63.30 5.43
N ILE A 109 20.52 -64.11 6.37
CA ILE A 109 21.30 -65.15 7.06
C ILE A 109 21.34 -66.53 6.32
N PRO A 110 20.62 -66.80 5.20
CA PRO A 110 20.95 -67.92 4.32
C PRO A 110 21.80 -67.47 3.12
N PHE A 111 23.12 -67.55 3.27
CA PHE A 111 24.11 -67.37 2.21
C PHE A 111 24.84 -68.70 1.95
N ASN A 112 25.03 -69.11 0.69
CA ASN A 112 25.61 -70.41 0.35
C ASN A 112 26.71 -70.28 -0.72
N ARG A 113 27.44 -71.38 -0.98
CA ARG A 113 28.59 -71.37 -1.91
C ARG A 113 28.20 -70.97 -3.34
N GLU A 114 27.02 -71.36 -3.81
CA GLU A 114 26.54 -71.01 -5.15
C GLU A 114 26.28 -69.52 -5.29
N ARG A 115 25.69 -68.89 -4.27
CA ARG A 115 25.53 -67.43 -4.23
C ARG A 115 26.87 -66.70 -4.23
N LEU A 116 27.86 -67.18 -3.46
CA LEU A 116 29.23 -66.65 -3.47
C LEU A 116 29.86 -66.71 -4.87
N ARG A 117 29.73 -67.84 -5.56
CA ARG A 117 30.22 -68.01 -6.94
C ARG A 117 29.48 -67.13 -7.95
N GLY A 118 28.22 -66.79 -7.68
CA GLY A 118 27.42 -65.91 -8.54
C GLY A 118 28.02 -64.51 -8.72
N PHE A 119 28.74 -63.98 -7.71
CA PHE A 119 29.43 -62.68 -7.79
C PHE A 119 30.94 -62.76 -7.59
N ILE A 120 31.50 -63.96 -7.41
CA ILE A 120 32.94 -64.22 -7.51
C ILE A 120 33.11 -65.45 -8.42
N PRO A 121 33.00 -65.30 -9.75
CA PRO A 121 33.02 -66.43 -10.68
C PRO A 121 34.26 -67.32 -10.59
N ALA A 122 35.41 -66.77 -10.18
CA ALA A 122 36.68 -67.49 -10.08
C ALA A 122 36.84 -68.32 -8.78
N LEU A 123 35.86 -68.28 -7.85
CA LEU A 123 35.96 -68.90 -6.53
C LEU A 123 35.92 -70.44 -6.57
N ARG A 124 36.98 -71.08 -6.07
CA ARG A 124 37.18 -72.55 -6.11
C ARG A 124 36.81 -73.19 -4.78
N ASP A 125 36.56 -74.50 -4.78
CA ASP A 125 36.31 -75.24 -3.52
C ASP A 125 37.51 -75.24 -2.57
N THR A 126 38.73 -75.09 -3.09
CA THR A 126 39.96 -74.96 -2.31
C THR A 126 40.05 -73.66 -1.52
N ASP A 127 39.23 -72.66 -1.85
CA ASP A 127 39.21 -71.35 -1.19
C ASP A 127 38.31 -71.35 0.05
N PHE A 128 37.80 -72.51 0.47
CA PHE A 128 36.96 -72.67 1.66
C PHE A 128 37.70 -73.47 2.74
N GLN A 129 37.68 -72.96 3.97
CA GLN A 129 38.30 -73.57 5.14
C GLN A 129 37.32 -73.71 6.30
N ARG A 130 37.53 -74.68 7.19
CA ARG A 130 36.75 -74.82 8.43
C ARG A 130 37.35 -73.93 9.51
N ILE A 131 36.55 -73.01 10.05
CA ILE A 131 36.95 -72.07 11.13
C ILE A 131 35.89 -72.01 12.22
N ALA A 132 36.24 -71.57 13.43
CA ALA A 132 35.26 -71.43 14.50
C ALA A 132 34.27 -70.28 14.22
N VAL A 133 32.99 -70.44 14.61
CA VAL A 133 31.98 -69.38 14.45
C VAL A 133 32.32 -68.09 15.19
N SER A 134 33.13 -68.15 16.26
CA SER A 134 33.65 -66.97 16.95
C SER A 134 34.63 -66.17 16.10
N GLU A 135 35.41 -66.81 15.23
CA GLU A 135 36.39 -66.15 14.36
C GLU A 135 35.74 -65.32 13.24
N VAL A 136 34.48 -65.59 12.92
CA VAL A 136 33.72 -64.83 11.91
C VAL A 136 32.84 -63.73 12.49
N LYS A 137 32.59 -63.71 13.81
CA LYS A 137 31.73 -62.72 14.46
C LYS A 137 32.53 -61.52 14.96
N HIS A 138 32.07 -60.30 14.66
CA HIS A 138 32.68 -59.05 15.15
C HIS A 138 31.62 -58.12 15.77
N PHE A 139 32.05 -57.29 16.74
CA PHE A 139 31.22 -56.33 17.47
C PHE A 139 31.25 -54.89 16.92
N ASP A 140 31.96 -54.62 15.82
CA ASP A 140 32.22 -53.22 15.44
C ASP A 140 31.11 -52.67 14.55
N PHE A 141 30.40 -51.70 15.09
CA PHE A 141 29.52 -50.76 14.40
C PHE A 141 29.90 -49.32 14.72
N LEU A 142 31.19 -49.05 14.97
CA LEU A 142 31.62 -47.69 15.28
C LEU A 142 31.61 -46.84 14.00
N PHE A 143 30.46 -46.25 13.72
CA PHE A 143 30.22 -45.32 12.60
C PHE A 143 30.73 -43.88 12.89
N ALA A 144 31.30 -43.65 14.08
CA ALA A 144 31.96 -42.42 14.51
C ALA A 144 33.14 -42.74 15.45
N ASP A 145 33.97 -41.75 15.78
CA ASP A 145 35.06 -41.88 16.74
C ASP A 145 34.52 -42.05 18.19
N GLU A 146 35.11 -42.95 18.98
CA GLU A 146 34.60 -43.27 20.33
C GLU A 146 34.68 -42.08 21.29
N GLU A 147 35.77 -41.28 21.22
CA GLU A 147 35.94 -40.08 22.02
C GLU A 147 34.91 -39.00 21.64
N LEU A 148 34.60 -38.91 20.34
CA LEU A 148 33.59 -38.00 19.81
C LEU A 148 32.17 -38.40 20.28
N VAL A 149 31.85 -39.69 20.26
CA VAL A 149 30.55 -40.22 20.74
C VAL A 149 30.40 -40.00 22.24
N ASP A 150 31.42 -40.32 23.03
CA ASP A 150 31.40 -40.16 24.49
C ASP A 150 31.26 -38.69 24.90
N SER A 151 31.98 -37.79 24.21
CA SER A 151 31.88 -36.35 24.41
C SER A 151 30.47 -35.83 24.10
N PHE A 152 29.86 -36.29 23.01
CA PHE A 152 28.49 -35.90 22.64
C PHE A 152 27.44 -36.43 23.62
N VAL A 153 27.52 -37.71 23.99
CA VAL A 153 26.63 -38.30 25.00
C VAL A 153 26.73 -37.53 26.31
N SER A 154 27.96 -37.29 26.77
CA SER A 154 28.21 -36.53 28.00
C SER A 154 27.66 -35.12 27.93
N GLN A 155 27.75 -34.45 26.77
CA GLN A 155 27.16 -33.13 26.58
C GLN A 155 25.63 -33.19 26.65
N GLN A 156 24.98 -34.14 25.95
CA GLN A 156 23.50 -34.23 25.91
C GLN A 156 22.88 -34.64 27.26
N GLN A 157 23.63 -35.31 28.13
CA GLN A 157 23.18 -35.67 29.47
C GLN A 157 23.21 -34.52 30.48
N ARG A 158 23.83 -33.37 30.15
CA ARG A 158 23.89 -32.21 31.05
C ARG A 158 22.56 -31.49 31.09
N LEU A 159 21.70 -31.93 32.00
CA LEU A 159 20.44 -31.29 32.36
C LEU A 159 20.55 -30.68 33.75
N ASP A 160 19.95 -29.51 33.97
CA ASP A 160 20.05 -28.85 35.28
C ASP A 160 19.40 -29.71 36.37
N GLY A 161 20.18 -29.95 37.44
CA GLY A 161 19.78 -30.77 38.57
C GLY A 161 19.81 -32.29 38.32
N ALA A 162 20.19 -32.74 37.13
CA ALA A 162 20.24 -34.16 36.77
C ALA A 162 21.65 -34.75 36.95
N GLU A 163 21.71 -36.05 37.26
CA GLU A 163 22.94 -36.83 37.26
C GLU A 163 23.12 -37.49 35.87
N ALA A 164 24.32 -37.43 35.30
CA ALA A 164 24.57 -37.90 33.94
C ALA A 164 24.26 -39.42 33.80
N GLY A 165 23.43 -39.76 32.82
CA GLY A 165 23.00 -41.14 32.59
C GLY A 165 22.00 -41.69 33.62
N VAL A 166 21.46 -40.85 34.51
CA VAL A 166 20.50 -41.25 35.54
C VAL A 166 19.16 -40.58 35.31
N PHE A 167 18.10 -41.38 35.30
CA PHE A 167 16.72 -40.93 35.10
C PHE A 167 15.78 -41.58 36.12
N PHE A 168 14.59 -41.01 36.28
CA PHE A 168 13.57 -41.49 37.19
C PHE A 168 12.28 -41.82 36.44
N THR A 169 11.63 -42.91 36.78
CA THR A 169 10.33 -43.29 36.18
C THR A 169 9.27 -43.45 37.26
N THR A 170 8.02 -43.16 36.92
CA THR A 170 6.85 -43.38 37.78
C THR A 170 6.03 -44.56 37.25
N ALA A 171 5.10 -45.11 38.04
CA ALA A 171 4.23 -46.17 37.57
C ALA A 171 3.47 -45.80 36.27
N PRO A 172 2.93 -44.57 36.10
CA PRO A 172 2.37 -44.10 34.84
C PRO A 172 3.36 -44.10 33.67
N THR A 173 4.58 -43.57 33.84
CA THR A 173 5.55 -43.51 32.72
C THR A 173 6.07 -44.89 32.34
N ARG A 174 6.19 -45.83 33.30
CA ARG A 174 6.52 -47.23 33.02
C ARG A 174 5.40 -47.94 32.26
N ALA A 175 4.14 -47.70 32.63
CA ALA A 175 2.99 -48.25 31.90
C ALA A 175 2.98 -47.76 30.44
N LEU A 176 3.20 -46.45 30.23
CA LEU A 176 3.30 -45.86 28.90
C LEU A 176 4.49 -46.43 28.11
N THR A 177 5.67 -46.52 28.74
CA THR A 177 6.86 -47.16 28.15
C THR A 177 6.60 -48.60 27.72
N ALA A 178 5.92 -49.40 28.55
CA ALA A 178 5.57 -50.78 28.23
C ALA A 178 4.57 -50.91 27.09
N GLN A 179 3.65 -49.95 26.94
CA GLN A 179 2.74 -49.87 25.81
C GLN A 179 3.48 -49.51 24.51
N LEU A 180 4.40 -48.55 24.58
CA LEU A 180 5.26 -48.17 23.46
C LEU A 180 6.13 -49.33 22.97
N ALA A 181 6.73 -50.08 23.90
CA ALA A 181 7.55 -51.25 23.58
C ALA A 181 6.81 -52.38 22.81
N LYS A 182 5.47 -52.38 22.83
CA LYS A 182 4.61 -53.32 22.10
C LYS A 182 4.23 -52.83 20.69
N SER A 183 4.47 -51.56 20.40
CA SER A 183 4.20 -50.95 19.10
C SER A 183 5.05 -51.58 17.98
N SER A 184 4.47 -51.69 16.78
CA SER A 184 5.22 -52.04 15.56
C SER A 184 5.94 -50.83 14.95
N TYR A 185 5.64 -49.62 15.41
CA TYR A 185 6.29 -48.39 14.98
C TYR A 185 7.73 -48.32 15.50
N SER A 186 8.58 -47.66 14.74
CA SER A 186 9.95 -47.31 15.09
C SER A 186 10.03 -45.90 15.69
N LEU A 187 11.12 -45.59 16.39
CA LEU A 187 11.33 -44.25 16.94
C LEU A 187 11.29 -43.15 15.88
N HIS A 188 11.71 -43.43 14.64
CA HIS A 188 11.64 -42.45 13.56
C HIS A 188 10.21 -42.24 13.02
N GLU A 189 9.36 -43.27 13.02
CA GLU A 189 7.95 -43.12 12.63
C GLU A 189 7.16 -42.30 13.66
N LEU A 190 7.65 -42.25 14.89
CA LEU A 190 7.04 -41.53 15.99
C LEU A 190 7.52 -40.09 16.10
N LEU A 191 8.82 -39.84 15.90
CA LEU A 191 9.39 -38.50 15.96
C LEU A 191 9.32 -37.76 14.64
N GLU A 192 9.11 -38.49 13.54
CA GLU A 192 9.04 -37.94 12.20
C GLU A 192 10.27 -37.00 11.94
N TYR A 193 11.40 -37.51 11.43
CA TYR A 193 12.60 -36.73 11.08
C TYR A 193 12.51 -35.83 9.82
N ARG A 194 12.96 -34.58 9.87
CA ARG A 194 12.71 -33.44 8.95
C ARG A 194 12.72 -33.67 7.42
N ASP A 195 13.37 -34.71 6.88
CA ASP A 195 13.63 -34.88 5.44
C ASP A 195 13.05 -36.17 4.79
N LEU A 196 12.05 -36.79 5.41
CA LEU A 196 11.22 -37.77 4.69
C LEU A 196 10.14 -37.02 3.92
N PRO A 197 9.92 -37.28 2.60
CA PRO A 197 8.63 -36.93 2.01
C PRO A 197 7.57 -37.58 2.91
N PRO A 198 6.44 -36.91 3.20
CA PRO A 198 5.34 -37.58 3.86
C PRO A 198 5.02 -38.77 2.96
N ALA A 199 5.41 -39.98 3.36
CA ALA A 199 4.89 -41.17 2.72
C ALA A 199 3.42 -41.05 3.00
N ASP A 200 2.66 -40.68 1.97
CA ASP A 200 1.24 -40.30 1.98
C ASP A 200 0.59 -40.59 3.30
N ALA A 201 0.08 -39.54 3.97
CA ALA A 201 -0.90 -39.59 5.05
C ALA A 201 -1.66 -40.91 5.05
N ARG A 202 -1.06 -41.94 5.65
CA ARG A 202 -1.53 -43.32 5.49
C ARG A 202 -2.59 -43.56 6.52
N GLY A 203 -3.52 -42.61 6.68
CA GLY A 203 -4.55 -42.59 7.71
C GLY A 203 -4.06 -43.18 9.02
N ILE A 204 -2.84 -42.82 9.48
CA ILE A 204 -2.26 -43.42 10.68
C ILE A 204 -3.02 -42.80 11.84
N THR A 205 -4.03 -43.52 12.32
CA THR A 205 -4.74 -43.19 13.55
C THR A 205 -3.88 -43.60 14.73
N PHE A 206 -3.32 -42.61 15.42
CA PHE A 206 -2.61 -42.83 16.67
C PHE A 206 -3.65 -42.99 17.78
N ASP A 207 -3.95 -44.23 18.17
CA ASP A 207 -4.91 -44.54 19.24
C ASP A 207 -4.20 -44.84 20.57
N GLY A 208 -4.78 -44.39 21.68
CA GLY A 208 -4.30 -44.68 23.04
C GLY A 208 -2.90 -44.14 23.34
N ALA A 209 -2.01 -45.01 23.83
CA ALA A 209 -0.62 -44.70 24.22
C ALA A 209 0.16 -43.91 23.17
N LEU A 210 -0.10 -44.18 21.88
CA LEU A 210 0.60 -43.58 20.75
C LEU A 210 0.22 -42.11 20.54
N ALA A 211 -0.99 -41.69 20.93
CA ALA A 211 -1.41 -40.29 20.90
C ALA A 211 -0.67 -39.45 21.96
N GLU A 212 -0.46 -40.01 23.16
CA GLU A 212 0.30 -39.35 24.23
C GLU A 212 1.76 -39.11 23.83
N VAL A 213 2.30 -39.90 22.90
CA VAL A 213 3.69 -39.74 22.46
C VAL A 213 3.87 -38.72 21.34
N LEU A 214 2.81 -38.35 20.61
CA LEU A 214 2.85 -37.19 19.70
C LEU A 214 3.08 -35.86 20.44
N ALA A 215 2.94 -35.85 21.77
CA ALA A 215 3.33 -34.72 22.60
C ALA A 215 4.86 -34.56 22.70
N PHE A 216 5.66 -35.58 22.36
CA PHE A 216 7.12 -35.49 22.47
C PHE A 216 7.74 -34.86 21.22
N HIS A 217 8.45 -33.76 21.41
CA HIS A 217 9.16 -33.03 20.36
C HIS A 217 10.64 -33.42 20.33
N PRO A 218 11.22 -33.73 19.15
CA PRO A 218 12.65 -34.04 19.02
C PRO A 218 13.56 -32.88 19.44
N ALA A 219 14.68 -33.21 20.06
CA ALA A 219 15.76 -32.26 20.33
C ALA A 219 16.59 -32.03 19.04
N GLY A 220 16.49 -30.83 18.46
CA GLY A 220 16.96 -30.56 17.09
C GLY A 220 18.45 -30.82 16.81
N ASP A 221 19.38 -30.60 17.75
CA ASP A 221 20.80 -30.96 17.51
C ASP A 221 21.05 -32.46 17.66
N VAL A 222 20.29 -33.16 18.51
CA VAL A 222 20.34 -34.63 18.57
C VAL A 222 19.84 -35.21 17.26
N GLU A 223 18.80 -34.60 16.69
CA GLU A 223 18.31 -34.94 15.35
C GLU A 223 19.36 -34.65 14.26
N ARG A 224 20.04 -33.50 14.26
CA ARG A 224 21.10 -33.18 13.27
C ARG A 224 22.34 -34.06 13.39
N ALA A 225 22.79 -34.32 14.62
CA ALA A 225 23.97 -35.11 14.90
C ALA A 225 23.80 -36.58 14.47
N VAL A 226 22.56 -37.07 14.47
CA VAL A 226 22.22 -38.43 14.09
C VAL A 226 21.87 -38.47 12.60
N ARG A 227 22.64 -39.20 11.81
CA ARG A 227 22.43 -39.28 10.36
C ARG A 227 21.12 -40.01 10.06
N ARG A 228 20.43 -39.64 8.98
CA ARG A 228 19.48 -40.54 8.28
C ARG A 228 20.25 -41.84 8.00
N GLN A 229 19.97 -42.91 8.75
CA GLN A 229 20.59 -44.21 8.50
C GLN A 229 20.38 -44.56 7.03
N THR A 230 21.46 -44.49 6.26
CA THR A 230 21.38 -44.71 4.82
C THR A 230 21.72 -46.18 4.62
N ILE A 231 20.73 -47.00 4.23
CA ILE A 231 20.65 -47.52 2.86
C ILE A 231 19.21 -48.03 2.56
N GLY A 232 18.54 -47.36 1.62
CA GLY A 232 17.88 -47.99 0.46
C GLY A 232 16.64 -48.90 0.60
N ILE A 233 15.76 -48.76 -0.41
CA ILE A 233 14.57 -49.57 -0.73
C ILE A 233 14.88 -51.05 -1.07
N ASP A 234 16.15 -51.47 -0.99
CA ASP A 234 16.56 -52.85 -1.30
C ASP A 234 17.85 -53.34 -0.61
N GLY A 235 18.31 -52.73 0.51
CA GLY A 235 19.37 -53.37 1.34
C GLY A 235 19.98 -52.50 2.45
N MET A 236 19.28 -52.43 3.57
CA MET A 236 19.44 -51.53 4.73
C MET A 236 20.59 -51.82 5.73
N PRO A 237 21.16 -50.80 6.44
CA PRO A 237 21.26 -50.83 7.88
C PRO A 237 19.90 -50.45 8.47
N LEU A 238 19.46 -51.30 9.39
CA LEU A 238 18.07 -51.51 9.72
C LEU A 238 17.45 -50.36 10.49
N ARG A 239 16.15 -50.16 10.22
CA ARG A 239 15.11 -49.65 11.12
C ARG A 239 15.65 -48.85 12.30
N ALA A 240 15.41 -47.54 12.24
CA ALA A 240 15.18 -46.66 13.37
C ALA A 240 14.95 -47.43 14.69
N PRO A 241 15.71 -47.12 15.76
CA PRO A 241 15.71 -47.95 16.96
C PRO A 241 14.27 -48.23 17.39
N SER A 242 13.98 -49.50 17.69
CA SER A 242 12.60 -49.90 18.01
C SER A 242 12.12 -49.15 19.24
N MET A 243 10.81 -49.00 19.44
CA MET A 243 10.30 -48.38 20.68
C MET A 243 10.76 -49.08 21.98
N ARG A 244 11.34 -50.28 21.90
CA ARG A 244 11.91 -51.01 23.05
C ARG A 244 13.26 -50.46 23.52
N SER A 245 13.94 -49.67 22.70
CA SER A 245 15.24 -49.07 23.07
C SER A 245 15.09 -47.68 23.68
N ALA A 246 13.87 -47.26 24.01
CA ALA A 246 13.60 -45.99 24.67
C ALA A 246 12.63 -46.16 25.84
N PHE A 247 12.66 -45.19 26.76
CA PHE A 247 11.72 -45.10 27.87
C PHE A 247 11.36 -43.65 28.18
N ILE A 248 10.24 -43.46 28.87
CA ILE A 248 9.77 -42.16 29.33
C ILE A 248 10.04 -42.02 30.82
N GLY A 249 10.61 -40.90 31.21
CA GLY A 249 10.92 -40.61 32.61
C GLY A 249 11.07 -39.13 32.90
N TYR A 250 11.82 -38.85 33.95
CA TYR A 250 12.15 -37.52 34.46
C TYR A 250 13.66 -37.43 34.69
N ALA A 251 14.21 -36.24 34.46
CA ALA A 251 15.65 -36.00 34.61
C ALA A 251 16.09 -35.90 36.09
N THR A 252 15.19 -35.50 36.99
CA THR A 252 15.49 -35.36 38.42
C THR A 252 14.45 -36.09 39.28
N ARG A 253 14.83 -36.40 40.52
CA ARG A 253 13.94 -37.05 41.48
C ARG A 253 12.79 -36.14 41.89
N GLU A 254 13.06 -34.86 42.08
CA GLU A 254 12.09 -33.84 42.49
C GLU A 254 11.01 -33.66 41.42
N ALA A 255 11.39 -33.71 40.14
CA ALA A 255 10.44 -33.65 39.03
C ALA A 255 9.53 -34.89 38.99
N ALA A 256 10.09 -36.08 39.25
CA ALA A 256 9.30 -37.31 39.35
C ALA A 256 8.34 -37.29 40.56
N GLU A 257 8.79 -36.76 41.70
CA GLU A 257 7.98 -36.60 42.91
C GLU A 257 6.82 -35.63 42.69
N ALA A 258 7.09 -34.46 42.09
CA ALA A 258 6.06 -33.49 41.76
C ALA A 258 4.99 -34.08 40.83
N ALA A 259 5.40 -34.84 39.82
CA ALA A 259 4.49 -35.52 38.89
C ALA A 259 3.73 -36.69 39.54
N ASN A 260 4.28 -37.28 40.61
CA ASN A 260 3.64 -38.34 41.39
C ASN A 260 2.79 -37.79 42.56
N GLY A 261 2.36 -36.52 42.49
CA GLY A 261 1.52 -35.88 43.50
C GLY A 261 2.22 -35.64 44.84
N GLY A 262 3.55 -35.56 44.87
CA GLY A 262 4.37 -35.35 46.07
C GLY A 262 4.74 -36.62 46.84
N GLY A 263 4.39 -37.82 46.33
CA GLY A 263 4.75 -39.10 46.94
C GLY A 263 5.99 -39.74 46.31
N LEU A 264 6.81 -40.42 47.12
CA LEU A 264 8.00 -41.15 46.65
C LEU A 264 7.71 -42.60 46.22
N ASP A 265 6.58 -43.16 46.64
CA ASP A 265 6.21 -44.55 46.35
C ASP A 265 5.97 -44.77 44.85
N GLY A 266 6.62 -45.80 44.30
CA GLY A 266 6.51 -46.16 42.88
C GLY A 266 7.47 -45.42 41.94
N ILE A 267 8.36 -44.54 42.45
CA ILE A 267 9.44 -43.93 41.68
C ILE A 267 10.64 -44.88 41.60
N GLU A 268 11.15 -45.16 40.38
CA GLU A 268 12.30 -46.04 40.15
C GLU A 268 13.45 -45.26 39.48
N ARG A 269 14.69 -45.45 39.98
CA ARG A 269 15.93 -44.92 39.38
C ARG A 269 16.40 -45.86 38.27
N VAL A 270 16.70 -45.30 37.10
CA VAL A 270 17.15 -46.01 35.90
C VAL A 270 18.52 -45.46 35.50
N GLU A 271 19.52 -46.34 35.42
CA GLU A 271 20.89 -45.99 35.06
C GLU A 271 21.21 -46.48 33.65
N VAL A 272 21.45 -45.52 32.76
CA VAL A 272 21.77 -45.70 31.34
C VAL A 272 22.96 -44.81 31.00
N PRO A 273 24.21 -45.27 31.24
CA PRO A 273 25.41 -44.45 31.09
C PRO A 273 25.57 -43.79 29.71
N TYR A 274 25.07 -44.45 28.66
CA TYR A 274 25.08 -43.94 27.29
C TYR A 274 23.72 -43.43 26.82
N GLY A 275 22.78 -43.25 27.74
CA GLY A 275 21.42 -42.85 27.43
C GLY A 275 21.32 -41.35 27.22
N ILE A 276 20.70 -40.93 26.12
CA ILE A 276 20.51 -39.51 25.80
C ILE A 276 19.01 -39.19 25.69
N PRO A 277 18.55 -38.06 26.24
CA PRO A 277 17.23 -37.54 25.91
C PRO A 277 17.24 -37.11 24.44
N PHE A 278 16.27 -37.60 23.67
CA PHE A 278 16.16 -37.27 22.25
C PHE A 278 14.84 -36.59 21.90
N GLY A 279 13.88 -36.54 22.84
CA GLY A 279 12.69 -35.73 22.72
C GLY A 279 12.07 -35.39 24.07
N PHE A 280 11.18 -34.39 24.07
CA PHE A 280 10.55 -33.85 25.28
C PHE A 280 9.05 -33.67 25.11
N ALA A 281 8.28 -34.10 26.09
CA ALA A 281 6.85 -33.86 26.11
C ALA A 281 6.55 -32.35 26.15
N SER A 282 5.62 -31.91 25.30
CA SER A 282 5.22 -30.51 25.12
C SER A 282 4.46 -29.96 26.33
N ASP A 283 3.83 -30.84 27.08
CA ASP A 283 3.12 -30.51 28.30
C ASP A 283 4.10 -30.32 29.46
N ASP A 284 4.81 -31.34 29.91
CA ASP A 284 5.56 -31.28 31.17
C ASP A 284 7.07 -31.45 31.03
N ALA A 285 7.59 -31.36 29.79
CA ALA A 285 9.01 -31.47 29.48
C ALA A 285 9.66 -32.77 29.99
N ARG A 286 8.87 -33.85 30.15
CA ARG A 286 9.40 -35.20 30.39
C ARG A 286 10.31 -35.63 29.25
N PRO A 287 11.53 -36.12 29.51
CA PRO A 287 12.37 -36.69 28.47
C PRO A 287 11.87 -38.06 28.02
N LEU A 288 11.88 -38.27 26.71
CA LEU A 288 11.94 -39.57 26.06
C LEU A 288 13.42 -39.89 25.82
N VAL A 289 13.90 -40.93 26.49
CA VAL A 289 15.33 -41.25 26.63
C VAL A 289 15.66 -42.51 25.86
N LEU A 290 16.73 -42.46 25.07
CA LEU A 290 17.27 -43.63 24.38
C LEU A 290 18.17 -44.39 25.36
N ASN A 291 18.09 -45.71 25.39
CA ASN A 291 18.86 -46.52 26.34
C ASN A 291 20.37 -46.45 26.12
N ASP A 292 20.83 -46.39 24.86
CA ASP A 292 22.26 -46.39 24.50
C ASP A 292 22.48 -45.74 23.14
N ALA A 293 23.13 -44.58 23.13
CA ALA A 293 23.38 -43.77 21.94
C ALA A 293 24.59 -44.24 21.12
N ARG A 294 25.47 -45.10 21.65
CA ARG A 294 26.68 -45.57 20.93
C ARG A 294 26.36 -46.33 19.65
N TYR A 295 25.16 -46.89 19.59
CA TYR A 295 24.69 -47.70 18.47
C TYR A 295 23.89 -46.89 17.43
N LEU A 296 23.95 -45.55 17.49
CA LEU A 296 23.41 -44.66 16.48
C LEU A 296 24.43 -44.43 15.34
N GLU A 297 23.93 -44.08 14.15
CA GLU A 297 24.77 -43.56 13.08
C GLU A 297 24.85 -42.04 13.21
N PHE A 298 26.06 -41.48 13.22
CA PHE A 298 26.25 -40.05 13.36
C PHE A 298 26.63 -39.39 12.04
N ASN A 299 26.25 -38.12 11.89
CA ASN A 299 26.68 -37.27 10.79
C ASN A 299 27.99 -36.59 11.17
N SER A 300 29.12 -37.08 10.66
CA SER A 300 30.45 -36.52 10.97
C SER A 300 30.64 -35.08 10.50
N VAL A 301 29.79 -34.57 9.59
CA VAL A 301 29.83 -33.19 9.09
C VAL A 301 28.91 -32.27 9.89
N GLU A 302 27.80 -32.78 10.40
CA GLU A 302 26.80 -32.03 11.17
C GLU A 302 26.89 -32.30 12.68
N PHE A 303 28.02 -32.86 13.13
CA PHE A 303 28.30 -33.00 14.55
C PHE A 303 28.29 -31.59 15.19
N PRO A 304 27.50 -31.37 16.25
CA PRO A 304 27.47 -30.07 16.91
C PRO A 304 28.84 -29.77 17.52
N GLU A 305 29.16 -28.49 17.68
CA GLU A 305 30.36 -28.08 18.41
C GLU A 305 30.29 -28.60 19.86
N LEU A 306 31.19 -29.53 20.18
CA LEU A 306 31.28 -30.17 21.50
C LEU A 306 32.16 -29.32 22.41
N ASP A 307 31.63 -28.20 22.89
CA ASP A 307 32.27 -27.36 23.91
C ASP A 307 31.71 -27.69 25.30
N ALA A 308 32.60 -28.01 26.23
CA ALA A 308 32.25 -28.31 27.61
C ALA A 308 31.73 -27.10 28.39
N SER A 309 31.92 -25.87 27.92
CA SER A 309 31.40 -24.64 28.52
C SER A 309 29.98 -24.30 28.08
N LEU A 310 29.50 -24.90 26.98
CA LEU A 310 28.16 -24.64 26.45
C LEU A 310 27.12 -25.52 27.15
N THR A 311 25.98 -24.91 27.48
CA THR A 311 24.77 -25.62 27.90
C THR A 311 24.38 -26.64 26.82
N SER A 312 23.98 -27.85 27.24
CA SER A 312 23.57 -28.89 26.30
C SER A 312 22.41 -28.42 25.43
N ASN A 313 22.36 -28.85 24.17
CA ASN A 313 21.21 -28.52 23.30
C ASN A 313 19.91 -29.01 23.94
N VAL A 314 19.96 -30.21 24.51
CA VAL A 314 18.86 -30.88 25.19
C VAL A 314 18.32 -30.00 26.34
N GLN A 315 19.18 -29.38 27.15
CA GLN A 315 18.76 -28.41 28.18
C GLN A 315 18.18 -27.12 27.59
N ARG A 316 18.83 -26.54 26.56
CA ARG A 316 18.30 -25.31 25.91
C ARG A 316 16.91 -25.53 25.30
N ASN A 317 16.69 -26.70 24.69
CA ASN A 317 15.40 -27.06 24.09
C ASN A 317 14.33 -27.23 25.19
N ARG A 318 14.68 -27.88 26.30
CA ARG A 318 13.82 -28.01 27.48
C ARG A 318 13.36 -26.66 28.03
N GLU A 319 14.29 -25.72 28.20
CA GLU A 319 14.00 -24.35 28.65
C GLU A 319 13.11 -23.60 27.67
N PHE A 320 13.43 -23.68 26.38
CA PHE A 320 12.65 -23.06 25.31
C PHE A 320 11.20 -23.52 25.35
N LEU A 321 10.94 -24.84 25.34
CA LEU A 321 9.58 -25.40 25.37
C LEU A 321 8.83 -25.03 26.66
N THR A 322 9.52 -24.99 27.80
CA THR A 322 8.93 -24.60 29.09
C THR A 322 8.38 -23.17 29.03
N HIS A 323 9.13 -22.22 28.46
CA HIS A 323 8.68 -20.84 28.31
C HIS A 323 7.61 -20.67 27.22
N VAL A 324 7.72 -21.39 26.10
CA VAL A 324 6.67 -21.41 25.06
C VAL A 324 5.33 -21.85 25.66
N ARG A 325 5.33 -22.84 26.57
CA ARG A 325 4.10 -23.26 27.25
C ARG A 325 3.48 -22.15 28.11
N ARG A 326 4.28 -21.37 28.84
CA ARG A 326 3.77 -20.22 29.61
C ARG A 326 3.12 -19.18 28.71
N VAL A 327 3.71 -18.93 27.54
CA VAL A 327 3.12 -18.05 26.53
C VAL A 327 1.80 -18.63 25.98
N ILE A 328 1.72 -19.93 25.71
CA ILE A 328 0.48 -20.61 25.30
C ILE A 328 -0.61 -20.46 26.38
N GLN A 329 -0.28 -20.67 27.65
CA GLN A 329 -1.22 -20.51 28.77
C GLN A 329 -1.72 -19.07 28.89
N ALA A 330 -0.82 -18.09 28.77
CA ALA A 330 -1.19 -16.68 28.79
C ALA A 330 -2.10 -16.31 27.59
N TYR A 331 -1.79 -16.84 26.41
CA TYR A 331 -2.61 -16.69 25.20
C TYR A 331 -4.03 -17.26 25.40
N GLU A 332 -4.15 -18.50 25.86
CA GLU A 332 -5.45 -19.13 26.09
C GLU A 332 -6.26 -18.38 27.17
N GLY A 333 -5.60 -17.85 28.21
CA GLY A 333 -6.24 -16.98 29.20
C GLY A 333 -6.78 -15.67 28.59
N LEU A 334 -5.94 -14.98 27.80
CA LEU A 334 -6.36 -13.77 27.07
C LEU A 334 -7.50 -14.05 26.08
N ARG A 335 -7.48 -15.22 25.45
CA ARG A 335 -8.50 -15.68 24.51
C ARG A 335 -9.82 -15.96 25.22
N ALA A 336 -9.80 -16.68 26.33
CA ALA A 336 -10.98 -17.00 27.14
C ALA A 336 -11.67 -15.74 27.66
N ASP A 337 -10.88 -14.74 28.06
CA ASP A 337 -11.38 -13.44 28.54
C ASP A 337 -11.78 -12.48 27.39
N GLY A 338 -11.60 -12.88 26.13
CA GLY A 338 -11.92 -12.06 24.95
C GLY A 338 -10.97 -10.87 24.72
N LEU A 339 -9.87 -10.80 25.47
CA LEU A 339 -8.94 -9.67 25.52
C LEU A 339 -7.92 -9.62 24.39
N LEU A 340 -7.91 -10.62 23.49
CA LEU A 340 -7.12 -10.59 22.26
C LEU A 340 -7.65 -9.61 21.21
N ASN A 341 -8.91 -9.18 21.33
CA ASN A 341 -9.52 -8.23 20.41
C ASN A 341 -9.38 -6.80 20.95
N PRO A 342 -8.65 -5.89 20.25
CA PRO A 342 -8.51 -4.50 20.66
C PRO A 342 -9.83 -3.76 20.89
N ALA A 343 -10.92 -4.17 20.23
CA ALA A 343 -12.25 -3.59 20.45
C ALA A 343 -12.79 -3.80 21.88
N GLN A 344 -12.24 -4.76 22.64
CA GLN A 344 -12.61 -5.00 24.04
C GLN A 344 -11.82 -4.11 25.03
N TRP A 345 -10.81 -3.37 24.56
CA TRP A 345 -9.95 -2.49 25.38
C TRP A 345 -10.62 -1.13 25.62
N SER A 346 -11.82 -1.16 26.20
CA SER A 346 -12.72 -0.02 26.29
C SER A 346 -12.54 0.84 27.55
N SER A 347 -11.71 0.42 28.50
CA SER A 347 -11.53 1.13 29.77
C SER A 347 -10.10 1.04 30.32
N LEU A 348 -9.76 1.98 31.20
CA LEU A 348 -8.46 2.03 31.88
C LEU A 348 -8.15 0.74 32.69
N PRO A 349 -9.07 0.17 33.50
CA PRO A 349 -8.80 -1.08 34.19
C PRO A 349 -8.55 -2.25 33.24
N VAL A 350 -9.32 -2.35 32.15
CA VAL A 350 -9.16 -3.42 31.16
C VAL A 350 -7.83 -3.29 30.42
N THR A 351 -7.48 -2.08 29.97
CA THR A 351 -6.18 -1.86 29.29
C THR A 351 -4.99 -2.07 30.23
N ALA A 352 -5.11 -1.73 31.50
CA ALA A 352 -4.07 -2.00 32.50
C ALA A 352 -3.86 -3.51 32.72
N ASP A 353 -4.93 -4.30 32.82
CA ASP A 353 -4.85 -5.76 32.93
C ASP A 353 -4.23 -6.38 31.66
N VAL A 354 -4.70 -5.96 30.48
CA VAL A 354 -4.14 -6.41 29.19
C VAL A 354 -2.65 -6.11 29.11
N LYS A 355 -2.23 -4.90 29.47
CA LYS A 355 -0.83 -4.49 29.46
C LYS A 355 0.01 -5.35 30.41
N ALA A 356 -0.43 -5.57 31.64
CA ALA A 356 0.29 -6.39 32.61
C ALA A 356 0.48 -7.84 32.11
N ARG A 357 -0.58 -8.43 31.51
CA ARG A 357 -0.50 -9.76 30.92
C ARG A 357 0.40 -9.79 29.67
N PHE A 358 0.40 -8.75 28.86
CA PHE A 358 1.28 -8.61 27.70
C PHE A 358 2.75 -8.46 28.10
N GLU A 359 3.05 -7.73 29.18
CA GLU A 359 4.39 -7.64 29.74
C GLU A 359 4.88 -9.01 30.23
N GLN A 360 4.00 -9.80 30.85
CA GLN A 360 4.31 -11.17 31.24
C GLN A 360 4.61 -12.06 30.01
N VAL A 361 3.77 -11.99 28.97
CA VAL A 361 4.00 -12.70 27.69
C VAL A 361 5.35 -12.30 27.09
N PHE A 362 5.67 -11.01 27.04
CA PHE A 362 6.94 -10.52 26.54
C PHE A 362 8.13 -11.05 27.34
N SER A 363 8.03 -11.05 28.67
CA SER A 363 9.05 -11.60 29.57
C SER A 363 9.30 -13.08 29.30
N ASP A 364 8.23 -13.88 29.17
CA ASP A 364 8.34 -15.31 28.88
C ASP A 364 8.88 -15.58 27.46
N MET A 365 8.50 -14.77 26.46
CA MET A 365 9.06 -14.86 25.10
C MET A 365 10.56 -14.56 25.07
N LYS A 366 10.99 -13.54 25.81
CA LYS A 366 12.40 -13.17 25.94
C LYS A 366 13.18 -14.26 26.67
N ALA A 367 12.62 -14.81 27.74
CA ALA A 367 13.23 -15.89 28.50
C ALA A 367 13.37 -17.18 27.66
N ALA A 368 12.38 -17.50 26.82
CA ALA A 368 12.47 -18.63 25.88
C ALA A 368 13.67 -18.49 24.93
N LEU A 369 13.92 -17.29 24.42
CA LEU A 369 15.02 -17.03 23.49
C LEU A 369 16.37 -16.83 24.15
N ALA A 370 16.43 -16.47 25.43
CA ALA A 370 17.69 -16.14 26.10
C ALA A 370 18.81 -17.20 25.88
N PRO A 371 18.53 -18.51 25.89
CA PRO A 371 19.56 -19.54 25.68
C PRO A 371 20.04 -19.68 24.22
N VAL A 372 19.29 -19.14 23.25
CA VAL A 372 19.48 -19.40 21.81
C VAL A 372 19.78 -18.12 21.01
N MET A 373 19.07 -17.04 21.32
CA MET A 373 19.19 -15.71 20.69
C MET A 373 19.02 -14.61 21.75
N PRO A 374 20.03 -14.38 22.62
CA PRO A 374 19.92 -13.53 23.82
C PRO A 374 19.60 -12.05 23.53
N HIS A 375 19.84 -11.58 22.31
CA HIS A 375 19.59 -10.20 21.91
C HIS A 375 18.20 -9.96 21.31
N GLN A 376 17.42 -11.03 21.07
CA GLN A 376 16.10 -10.93 20.46
C GLN A 376 15.02 -10.95 21.55
N GLY A 377 14.16 -9.92 21.56
CA GLY A 377 13.14 -9.75 22.61
C GLY A 377 11.88 -10.62 22.44
N PHE A 378 11.57 -11.09 21.23
CA PHE A 378 10.37 -11.87 20.91
C PHE A 378 10.72 -13.07 20.04
N PHE A 379 10.22 -14.27 20.35
CA PHE A 379 10.30 -15.38 19.40
C PHE A 379 9.29 -15.22 18.28
N THR A 380 9.67 -15.62 17.08
CA THR A 380 8.82 -15.60 15.89
C THR A 380 8.28 -17.00 15.60
N VAL A 381 7.32 -17.09 14.69
CA VAL A 381 6.84 -18.37 14.15
C VAL A 381 7.99 -19.18 13.56
N GLU A 382 8.96 -18.53 12.89
CA GLU A 382 10.17 -19.20 12.40
C GLU A 382 11.07 -19.70 13.53
N ALA A 383 11.21 -18.94 14.62
CA ALA A 383 11.97 -19.39 15.79
C ALA A 383 11.30 -20.59 16.48
N LEU A 384 9.96 -20.59 16.59
CA LEU A 384 9.20 -21.74 17.07
C LEU A 384 9.40 -22.96 16.15
N ALA A 385 9.38 -22.78 14.83
CA ALA A 385 9.63 -23.86 13.88
C ALA A 385 11.09 -24.37 13.91
N ALA A 386 12.05 -23.47 14.13
CA ALA A 386 13.48 -23.81 14.13
C ALA A 386 13.93 -24.48 15.44
N TYR A 387 13.39 -24.05 16.58
CA TYR A 387 13.88 -24.45 17.90
C TYR A 387 12.87 -25.24 18.74
N GLY A 388 11.57 -25.18 18.42
CA GLY A 388 10.51 -25.91 19.12
C GLY A 388 10.45 -27.40 18.80
N GLY A 389 11.36 -27.92 17.97
CA GLY A 389 11.42 -29.35 17.66
C GLY A 389 10.21 -29.85 16.88
N GLN A 390 9.53 -28.98 16.11
CA GLN A 390 8.30 -29.32 15.39
C GLN A 390 8.55 -29.37 13.88
N ARG A 391 7.99 -30.38 13.21
CA ARG A 391 8.06 -30.47 11.75
C ARG A 391 7.22 -29.40 11.07
N ALA A 392 7.78 -28.77 10.04
CA ALA A 392 7.07 -27.78 9.22
C ALA A 392 5.70 -28.27 8.71
N ALA A 393 5.55 -29.55 8.37
CA ALA A 393 4.31 -30.13 7.85
C ALA A 393 3.16 -30.22 8.88
N ARG A 394 3.48 -30.34 10.18
CA ARG A 394 2.49 -30.47 11.27
C ARG A 394 2.58 -29.35 12.29
N PHE A 395 3.45 -28.38 12.04
CA PHE A 395 3.74 -27.25 12.92
C PHE A 395 2.47 -26.53 13.41
N GLY A 396 1.48 -26.35 12.54
CA GLY A 396 0.19 -25.73 12.91
C GLY A 396 -0.70 -26.58 13.83
N GLU A 397 -0.57 -27.92 13.81
CA GLU A 397 -1.43 -28.84 14.59
C GLU A 397 -1.06 -28.86 16.08
N HIS A 398 0.15 -28.42 16.44
CA HIS A 398 0.67 -28.48 17.80
C HIS A 398 0.29 -27.29 18.69
N PHE A 399 -0.29 -26.24 18.11
CA PHE A 399 -0.66 -25.03 18.84
C PHE A 399 -2.17 -24.84 18.87
N PRO A 400 -2.71 -24.19 19.92
CA PRO A 400 -4.13 -23.85 19.93
C PRO A 400 -4.51 -22.98 18.73
N ALA A 401 -5.75 -23.14 18.26
CA ALA A 401 -6.25 -22.44 17.10
C ALA A 401 -6.09 -20.91 17.25
N GLY A 402 -5.33 -20.28 16.35
CA GLY A 402 -5.05 -18.85 16.34
C GLY A 402 -3.79 -18.41 17.09
N PHE A 403 -3.10 -19.31 17.79
CA PHE A 403 -1.88 -19.00 18.54
C PHE A 403 -0.74 -18.49 17.63
N LEU A 404 -0.50 -19.14 16.49
CA LEU A 404 0.56 -18.73 15.58
C LEU A 404 0.31 -17.32 15.00
N SER A 405 -0.94 -17.00 14.65
CA SER A 405 -1.34 -15.65 14.25
C SER A 405 -1.10 -14.65 15.38
N PHE A 406 -1.44 -15.04 16.62
CA PHE A 406 -1.18 -14.19 17.78
C PHE A 406 0.31 -13.90 17.96
N VAL A 407 1.22 -14.86 17.79
CA VAL A 407 2.67 -14.61 17.91
C VAL A 407 3.14 -13.56 16.89
N ASP A 408 2.69 -13.67 15.63
CA ASP A 408 3.02 -12.69 14.59
C ASP A 408 2.41 -11.30 14.85
N ASP A 409 1.14 -11.28 15.26
CA ASP A 409 0.40 -10.06 15.57
C ASP A 409 0.92 -9.36 16.84
N PHE A 410 1.35 -10.14 17.84
CA PHE A 410 1.88 -9.65 19.11
C PHE A 410 3.18 -8.86 18.91
N ARG A 411 4.09 -9.41 18.11
CA ARG A 411 5.35 -8.75 17.71
C ARG A 411 5.11 -7.46 16.95
N THR A 412 4.14 -7.47 16.04
CA THR A 412 4.01 -6.42 15.03
C THR A 412 3.12 -5.27 15.51
N ASN A 413 2.01 -5.61 16.18
CA ASN A 413 0.88 -4.68 16.36
C ASN A 413 0.35 -4.65 17.81
N LEU A 414 0.06 -5.80 18.42
CA LEU A 414 -0.77 -5.84 19.65
C LEU A 414 -0.07 -5.24 20.88
N TYR A 415 1.21 -5.56 21.11
CA TYR A 415 1.95 -5.08 22.29
C TYR A 415 1.97 -3.55 22.36
N ASN A 416 2.34 -2.91 21.24
CA ASN A 416 2.38 -1.45 21.14
C ASN A 416 0.98 -0.83 21.09
N ALA A 417 -0.01 -1.53 20.51
CA ALA A 417 -1.39 -1.05 20.46
C ALA A 417 -2.02 -0.99 21.86
N ALA A 418 -1.75 -1.96 22.73
CA ALA A 418 -2.25 -1.95 24.11
C ALA A 418 -1.68 -0.77 24.90
N GLN A 419 -0.38 -0.49 24.74
CA GLN A 419 0.27 0.68 25.33
C GLN A 419 -0.34 1.99 24.82
N ARG A 420 -0.47 2.16 23.49
CA ARG A 420 -1.11 3.35 22.90
C ARG A 420 -2.53 3.55 23.40
N ARG A 421 -3.35 2.50 23.42
CA ARG A 421 -4.75 2.58 23.87
C ARG A 421 -4.85 2.96 25.34
N HIS A 422 -3.96 2.47 26.19
CA HIS A 422 -3.89 2.88 27.59
C HIS A 422 -3.53 4.36 27.74
N ASP A 423 -2.56 4.85 26.97
CA ASP A 423 -2.13 6.25 26.98
C ASP A 423 -3.24 7.17 26.45
N GLU A 424 -3.95 6.76 25.39
CA GLU A 424 -5.15 7.43 24.86
C GLU A 424 -6.25 7.56 25.92
N LEU A 425 -6.67 6.45 26.54
CA LEU A 425 -7.70 6.45 27.56
C LEU A 425 -7.28 7.27 28.80
N THR A 426 -5.98 7.31 29.11
CA THR A 426 -5.44 8.13 30.21
C THR A 426 -5.50 9.62 29.86
N ALA A 427 -5.14 9.97 28.63
CA ALA A 427 -5.25 11.33 28.11
C ALA A 427 -6.71 11.78 28.01
N GLU A 428 -7.62 10.92 27.54
CA GLU A 428 -9.06 11.15 27.50
C GLU A 428 -9.65 11.35 28.89
N ALA A 429 -9.31 10.49 29.86
CA ALA A 429 -9.78 10.63 31.24
C ALA A 429 -9.28 11.95 31.86
N SER A 430 -8.01 12.31 31.61
CA SER A 430 -7.42 13.56 32.08
C SER A 430 -8.06 14.79 31.42
N PHE A 431 -8.32 14.70 30.11
CA PHE A 431 -8.98 15.73 29.33
C PHE A 431 -10.45 15.92 29.76
N ARG A 432 -11.21 14.83 29.90
CA ARG A 432 -12.61 14.84 30.38
C ARG A 432 -12.69 15.40 31.80
N ALA A 433 -11.79 15.03 32.69
CA ALA A 433 -11.73 15.60 34.05
C ALA A 433 -11.31 17.08 34.08
N GLY A 434 -10.50 17.52 33.11
CA GLY A 434 -10.19 18.94 32.91
C GLY A 434 -11.40 19.70 32.36
N MET A 435 -12.11 19.12 31.40
CA MET A 435 -13.28 19.72 30.75
C MET A 435 -14.48 19.79 31.70
N GLN A 436 -14.74 18.74 32.50
CA GLN A 436 -15.78 18.78 33.54
C GLN A 436 -15.52 19.88 34.57
N ARG A 437 -14.25 20.12 34.94
CA ARG A 437 -13.90 21.25 35.81
C ARG A 437 -14.18 22.61 35.16
N VAL A 438 -13.96 22.74 33.85
CA VAL A 438 -14.31 23.94 33.10
C VAL A 438 -15.83 24.08 32.94
N MET A 439 -16.55 23.01 32.63
CA MET A 439 -18.01 23.01 32.49
C MET A 439 -18.73 23.31 33.82
N GLN A 440 -18.27 22.73 34.93
CA GLN A 440 -18.79 23.02 36.27
C GLN A 440 -18.49 24.47 36.71
N ALA A 441 -17.44 25.09 36.16
CA ALA A 441 -17.14 26.51 36.42
C ALA A 441 -17.94 27.48 35.53
N VAL A 442 -18.52 27.00 34.42
CA VAL A 442 -19.13 27.83 33.36
C VAL A 442 -20.65 27.69 33.27
N LEU A 443 -21.26 26.64 33.83
CA LEU A 443 -22.72 26.48 33.86
C LEU A 443 -23.32 27.06 35.16
N PRO A 444 -23.84 28.30 35.19
CA PRO A 444 -24.88 28.63 36.15
C PRO A 444 -26.15 27.86 35.77
N ALA A 445 -26.85 27.36 36.78
CA ALA A 445 -28.11 26.66 36.65
C ALA A 445 -29.10 27.45 35.76
N SER A 446 -29.73 26.71 34.85
CA SER A 446 -30.74 27.10 33.89
C SER A 446 -31.73 28.19 34.35
N GLN A 447 -31.75 29.31 33.63
CA GLN A 447 -32.92 30.09 33.20
C GLN A 447 -32.35 31.15 32.24
N VAL A 448 -32.65 31.13 30.94
CA VAL A 448 -33.71 31.93 30.30
C VAL A 448 -33.80 31.50 28.82
N GLN A 449 -35.01 31.18 28.33
CA GLN A 449 -35.31 31.11 26.89
C GLN A 449 -35.23 32.52 26.29
N GLY A 450 -34.02 32.95 25.93
CA GLY A 450 -33.77 34.19 25.21
C GLY A 450 -33.84 33.98 23.69
N ARG A 451 -34.18 35.04 22.95
CA ARG A 451 -34.03 35.11 21.50
C ARG A 451 -32.53 34.95 21.17
N ARG A 452 -32.15 33.91 20.42
CA ARG A 452 -30.74 33.69 20.01
C ARG A 452 -30.36 34.66 18.90
N GLU A 453 -29.27 35.38 19.06
CA GLU A 453 -28.76 36.38 18.10
C GLU A 453 -27.31 36.08 17.71
N ASP A 454 -26.76 36.80 16.72
CA ASP A 454 -25.35 36.64 16.36
C ASP A 454 -24.49 36.92 17.61
N ALA A 455 -23.46 36.10 17.86
CA ALA A 455 -22.59 36.21 19.03
C ALA A 455 -21.11 36.21 18.62
N GLY A 456 -20.28 36.88 19.41
CA GLY A 456 -18.86 37.08 19.10
C GLY A 456 -18.62 38.22 18.11
N GLU A 457 -17.54 38.12 17.32
CA GLU A 457 -17.17 39.15 16.35
C GLU A 457 -18.14 39.20 15.17
N LYS A 458 -18.49 40.41 14.72
CA LYS A 458 -19.31 40.57 13.51
C LYS A 458 -18.49 40.21 12.28
N ILE A 459 -18.86 39.13 11.60
CA ILE A 459 -18.04 38.54 10.54
C ILE A 459 -18.20 39.30 9.20
N GLY A 460 -19.37 39.87 8.96
CA GLY A 460 -19.71 40.58 7.71
C GLY A 460 -19.80 39.64 6.51
N GLY A 461 -20.52 40.06 5.47
CA GLY A 461 -20.64 39.30 4.23
C GLY A 461 -21.85 38.37 4.11
N ALA A 462 -22.71 38.33 5.13
CA ALA A 462 -23.95 37.58 5.09
C ALA A 462 -24.93 38.23 4.10
N ARG A 463 -25.88 37.46 3.55
CA ARG A 463 -26.88 38.01 2.62
C ARG A 463 -27.64 39.22 3.18
N LYS A 464 -27.83 39.26 4.50
CA LYS A 464 -28.47 40.37 5.21
C LYS A 464 -27.69 41.68 5.13
N ASP A 465 -26.40 41.63 4.81
CA ASP A 465 -25.50 42.78 4.75
C ASP A 465 -25.50 43.46 3.37
N TYR A 466 -25.78 42.71 2.28
CA TYR A 466 -25.71 43.21 0.89
C TYR A 466 -27.07 43.36 0.18
N ALA A 467 -28.18 43.01 0.83
CA ALA A 467 -29.48 42.81 0.17
C ALA A 467 -30.09 44.06 -0.51
N GLN A 468 -29.45 45.24 -0.52
CA GLN A 468 -30.04 46.44 -1.11
C GLN A 468 -29.07 47.42 -1.82
N ARG A 469 -27.78 47.11 -2.01
CA ARG A 469 -26.85 48.09 -2.59
C ARG A 469 -25.72 47.48 -3.44
N ALA A 470 -25.41 48.12 -4.57
CA ALA A 470 -24.20 47.82 -5.34
C ALA A 470 -22.95 48.13 -4.49
N LEU A 471 -21.87 47.37 -4.70
CA LEU A 471 -20.60 47.57 -4.00
C LEU A 471 -20.10 49.01 -4.20
N GLN A 472 -19.90 49.76 -3.12
CA GLN A 472 -19.41 51.14 -3.19
C GLN A 472 -17.89 51.22 -3.09
N ARG A 473 -17.33 52.24 -3.73
CA ARG A 473 -15.90 52.58 -3.74
C ARG A 473 -15.26 52.61 -2.34
N SER A 474 -15.96 53.18 -1.36
CA SER A 474 -15.50 53.32 0.02
C SER A 474 -15.37 51.99 0.77
N GLU A 475 -15.95 50.91 0.27
CA GLU A 475 -15.95 49.59 0.91
C GLU A 475 -14.75 48.75 0.48
N VAL A 476 -13.99 49.16 -0.54
CA VAL A 476 -12.86 48.39 -1.09
C VAL A 476 -11.63 48.42 -0.17
N SER A 477 -11.40 49.54 0.50
CA SER A 477 -10.27 49.75 1.40
C SER A 477 -10.32 48.87 2.65
N SER A 478 -11.52 48.47 3.08
CA SER A 478 -11.74 47.56 4.21
C SER A 478 -11.70 46.08 3.83
N LEU A 479 -11.60 45.75 2.53
CA LEU A 479 -11.52 44.35 2.08
C LEU A 479 -10.09 43.82 2.18
N SER A 480 -9.96 42.60 2.71
CA SER A 480 -8.72 41.84 2.63
C SER A 480 -8.33 41.50 1.17
N PRO A 481 -7.05 41.19 0.88
CA PRO A 481 -6.62 40.83 -0.48
C PRO A 481 -7.42 39.69 -1.13
N ARG A 482 -7.94 38.74 -0.33
CA ARG A 482 -8.74 37.62 -0.83
C ARG A 482 -10.21 37.99 -1.03
N GLU A 483 -10.78 38.78 -0.12
CA GLU A 483 -12.12 39.34 -0.31
C GLU A 483 -12.22 40.21 -1.56
N ARG A 484 -11.16 40.91 -1.93
CA ARG A 484 -11.12 41.66 -3.20
C ARG A 484 -11.31 40.74 -4.42
N ILE A 485 -10.78 39.52 -4.39
CA ILE A 485 -10.94 38.54 -5.48
C ILE A 485 -12.41 38.09 -5.59
N ASP A 486 -13.05 37.83 -4.44
CA ASP A 486 -14.38 37.23 -4.38
C ASP A 486 -15.52 38.24 -4.50
N ILE A 487 -15.32 39.46 -3.96
CA ILE A 487 -16.37 40.49 -3.85
C ILE A 487 -16.32 41.47 -5.02
N VAL A 488 -15.14 41.83 -5.53
CA VAL A 488 -15.00 42.82 -6.62
C VAL A 488 -15.25 42.14 -7.97
N THR A 489 -16.52 41.90 -8.26
CA THR A 489 -16.98 41.29 -9.52
C THR A 489 -17.93 42.22 -10.26
N LYS A 490 -18.01 42.09 -11.59
CA LYS A 490 -18.95 42.88 -12.41
C LYS A 490 -20.38 42.74 -11.92
N ASP A 491 -20.79 41.56 -11.48
CA ASP A 491 -22.16 41.30 -11.02
C ASP A 491 -22.49 42.03 -9.70
N ASN A 492 -21.50 42.28 -8.84
CA ASN A 492 -21.67 43.05 -7.59
C ASN A 492 -21.62 44.58 -7.80
N VAL A 493 -21.00 45.04 -8.89
CA VAL A 493 -20.93 46.47 -9.27
C VAL A 493 -22.10 46.87 -10.18
N TRP A 494 -22.41 46.04 -11.18
CA TRP A 494 -23.53 46.18 -12.10
C TRP A 494 -24.35 44.89 -12.11
N PRO A 495 -25.41 44.79 -11.29
CA PRO A 495 -26.29 43.62 -11.25
C PRO A 495 -26.81 43.20 -12.64
N LYS A 496 -27.26 41.94 -12.75
CA LYS A 496 -27.82 41.44 -14.01
C LYS A 496 -29.04 42.27 -14.41
N LEU A 497 -29.14 42.56 -15.71
CA LEU A 497 -30.21 43.39 -16.26
C LEU A 497 -31.57 42.68 -16.09
N ASP A 498 -32.53 43.37 -15.48
CA ASP A 498 -33.92 42.94 -15.44
C ASP A 498 -34.62 43.38 -16.73
N MET A 499 -34.76 42.44 -17.66
CA MET A 499 -35.34 42.70 -18.98
C MET A 499 -36.83 43.08 -18.88
N ALA A 500 -37.56 42.56 -17.89
CA ALA A 500 -38.97 42.90 -17.70
C ALA A 500 -39.12 44.33 -17.19
N GLU A 501 -38.27 44.74 -16.24
CA GLU A 501 -38.25 46.12 -15.75
C GLU A 501 -37.82 47.11 -16.84
N MET A 502 -36.84 46.75 -17.67
CA MET A 502 -36.42 47.59 -18.82
C MET A 502 -37.55 47.79 -19.83
N ARG A 503 -38.32 46.73 -20.13
CA ARG A 503 -39.55 46.83 -20.94
C ARG A 503 -40.55 47.81 -20.32
N ASP A 504 -40.84 47.64 -19.04
CA ASP A 504 -41.86 48.42 -18.34
C ASP A 504 -41.47 49.90 -18.22
N ARG A 505 -40.16 50.20 -18.21
CA ARG A 505 -39.61 51.57 -18.25
C ARG A 505 -39.58 52.19 -19.66
N GLY A 506 -39.98 51.44 -20.69
CA GLY A 506 -40.11 51.90 -22.07
C GLY A 506 -38.81 51.85 -22.89
N VAL A 507 -37.89 50.94 -22.58
CA VAL A 507 -36.70 50.71 -23.40
C VAL A 507 -37.08 49.96 -24.68
N GLU A 508 -36.51 50.32 -25.83
CA GLU A 508 -36.73 49.60 -27.08
C GLU A 508 -36.04 48.21 -27.06
N PRO A 509 -36.67 47.14 -27.61
CA PRO A 509 -36.12 45.77 -27.56
C PRO A 509 -34.69 45.65 -28.12
N GLN A 510 -34.43 46.30 -29.26
CA GLN A 510 -33.11 46.32 -29.89
C GLN A 510 -32.06 47.08 -29.05
N VAL A 511 -32.49 48.13 -28.35
CA VAL A 511 -31.62 48.90 -27.44
C VAL A 511 -31.27 48.08 -26.21
N ALA A 512 -32.24 47.38 -25.61
CA ALA A 512 -32.01 46.46 -24.50
C ALA A 512 -31.06 45.31 -24.87
N PHE A 513 -31.16 44.80 -26.10
CA PHE A 513 -30.23 43.81 -26.64
C PHE A 513 -28.80 44.36 -26.70
N VAL A 514 -28.60 45.57 -27.23
CA VAL A 514 -27.26 46.19 -27.29
C VAL A 514 -26.70 46.49 -25.90
N ILE A 515 -27.52 46.96 -24.95
CA ILE A 515 -27.10 47.17 -23.55
C ILE A 515 -26.65 45.84 -22.91
N ARG A 516 -27.35 44.73 -23.18
CA ARG A 516 -26.92 43.38 -22.75
C ARG A 516 -25.56 43.02 -23.34
N GLU A 517 -25.37 43.23 -24.63
CA GLU A 517 -24.10 42.93 -25.30
C GLU A 517 -22.95 43.79 -24.76
N PHE A 518 -23.18 45.08 -24.47
CA PHE A 518 -22.20 45.94 -23.80
C PHE A 518 -21.82 45.39 -22.41
N ARG A 519 -22.82 45.01 -21.60
CA ARG A 519 -22.55 44.39 -20.29
C ARG A 519 -21.79 43.07 -20.44
N HIS A 520 -22.09 42.26 -21.46
CA HIS A 520 -21.39 41.00 -21.72
C HIS A 520 -19.93 41.21 -22.15
N ALA A 521 -19.65 42.26 -22.93
CA ALA A 521 -18.32 42.61 -23.39
C ALA A 521 -17.38 43.08 -22.26
N LEU A 522 -17.92 43.58 -21.14
CA LEU A 522 -17.11 43.98 -19.97
C LEU A 522 -16.50 42.78 -19.23
N PRO A 523 -15.26 42.88 -18.72
CA PRO A 523 -14.62 41.83 -17.94
C PRO A 523 -15.39 41.47 -16.67
N ALA A 524 -15.40 40.18 -16.30
CA ALA A 524 -16.17 39.70 -15.15
C ALA A 524 -15.52 40.02 -13.79
N THR A 525 -14.18 40.12 -13.76
CA THR A 525 -13.35 40.40 -12.57
C THR A 525 -12.15 41.26 -12.99
N PRO A 526 -11.49 41.97 -12.05
CA PRO A 526 -10.29 42.76 -12.33
C PRO A 526 -9.04 41.94 -12.74
N CYS A 527 -9.11 40.60 -12.73
CA CYS A 527 -7.95 39.71 -12.88
C CYS A 527 -7.98 38.72 -14.05
N ARG A 528 -9.08 38.53 -14.79
CA ARG A 528 -9.13 37.53 -15.88
C ARG A 528 -9.76 38.06 -17.17
N GLY A 529 -8.91 38.18 -18.20
CA GLY A 529 -9.30 38.28 -19.62
C GLY A 529 -9.45 36.91 -20.29
N GLY A 530 -10.12 36.86 -21.43
CA GLY A 530 -10.63 35.64 -22.08
C GLY A 530 -9.60 34.68 -22.70
N ARG A 531 -10.12 33.66 -23.38
CA ARG A 531 -9.40 32.49 -23.94
C ARG A 531 -8.50 32.87 -25.14
N ASN A 532 -7.25 33.31 -24.94
CA ASN A 532 -6.04 32.77 -25.63
C ASN A 532 -4.79 33.68 -25.61
N ARG A 533 -3.63 33.00 -25.58
CA ARG A 533 -2.25 33.38 -25.96
C ARG A 533 -1.53 34.50 -25.18
N LYS A 534 -1.19 34.21 -23.91
CA LYS A 534 0.17 34.27 -23.31
C LYS A 534 0.11 33.79 -21.85
N ARG A 535 -0.07 32.47 -21.69
CA ARG A 535 -0.35 31.78 -20.43
C ARG A 535 0.69 32.05 -19.32
N ILE A 536 1.98 32.13 -19.67
CA ILE A 536 3.09 32.25 -18.70
C ILE A 536 3.18 33.64 -18.03
N LEU A 537 2.89 34.74 -18.74
CA LEU A 537 2.89 36.10 -18.17
C LEU A 537 1.64 36.36 -17.31
N LEU A 538 0.52 35.73 -17.67
CA LEU A 538 -0.75 35.83 -16.96
C LEU A 538 -0.77 34.99 -15.68
N GLU A 539 -0.20 33.79 -15.71
CA GLU A 539 -0.07 32.93 -14.52
C GLU A 539 0.87 33.55 -13.48
N ARG A 540 1.97 34.20 -13.91
CA ARG A 540 2.88 34.91 -13.01
C ARG A 540 2.24 36.14 -12.34
N ARG A 541 1.36 36.86 -13.03
CA ARG A 541 0.71 38.10 -12.52
C ARG A 541 -0.64 37.87 -11.84
N ALA A 542 -1.37 36.81 -12.17
CA ALA A 542 -2.54 36.37 -11.40
C ALA A 542 -2.17 35.89 -9.98
N ALA A 543 -0.89 35.64 -9.74
CA ALA A 543 -0.33 35.37 -8.43
C ALA A 543 0.00 36.63 -7.61
N GLU A 544 -0.06 37.84 -8.21
CA GLU A 544 0.13 39.11 -7.48
C GLU A 544 -1.17 39.52 -6.77
N PRO A 545 -1.12 40.03 -5.52
CA PRO A 545 -2.31 40.47 -4.79
C PRO A 545 -3.09 41.57 -5.53
N LEU A 546 -4.42 41.51 -5.48
CA LEU A 546 -5.27 42.62 -5.94
C LEU A 546 -5.10 43.82 -5.01
N THR A 547 -4.51 44.91 -5.52
CA THR A 547 -4.38 46.16 -4.78
C THR A 547 -5.72 46.90 -4.69
N VAL A 548 -5.86 47.81 -3.71
CA VAL A 548 -7.08 48.62 -3.53
C VAL A 548 -7.31 49.46 -4.77
N GLU A 549 -6.24 50.06 -5.29
CA GLU A 549 -6.18 50.90 -6.48
C GLU A 549 -6.73 50.17 -7.71
N ARG A 550 -6.32 48.92 -7.92
CA ARG A 550 -6.78 48.09 -9.06
C ARG A 550 -8.27 47.78 -8.97
N CYS A 551 -8.76 47.47 -7.77
CA CYS A 551 -10.17 47.19 -7.53
C CYS A 551 -11.02 48.45 -7.73
N ASP A 552 -10.54 49.57 -7.19
CA ASP A 552 -11.13 50.89 -7.30
C ASP A 552 -11.32 51.32 -8.75
N SER A 553 -10.27 51.19 -9.56
CA SER A 553 -10.30 51.52 -10.97
C SER A 553 -11.24 50.64 -11.78
N PHE A 554 -11.28 49.33 -11.50
CA PHE A 554 -12.24 48.40 -12.10
C PHE A 554 -13.68 48.83 -11.82
N ILE A 555 -13.99 49.16 -10.56
CA ILE A 555 -15.32 49.63 -10.15
C ILE A 555 -15.66 50.91 -10.92
N ARG A 556 -14.77 51.91 -10.92
CA ARG A 556 -14.98 53.19 -11.64
C ARG A 556 -15.33 53.00 -13.11
N ALA A 557 -14.65 52.09 -13.80
CA ALA A 557 -14.91 51.87 -15.22
C ALA A 557 -16.26 51.19 -15.48
N VAL A 558 -16.63 50.22 -14.64
CA VAL A 558 -17.94 49.55 -14.73
C VAL A 558 -19.07 50.51 -14.36
N GLU A 559 -18.89 51.35 -13.32
CA GLU A 559 -19.86 52.36 -12.91
C GLU A 559 -20.10 53.42 -13.99
N LEU A 560 -19.03 53.92 -14.63
CA LEU A 560 -19.15 54.88 -15.72
C LEU A 560 -20.07 54.36 -16.85
N VAL A 561 -19.87 53.11 -17.27
CA VAL A 561 -20.69 52.50 -18.34
C VAL A 561 -22.11 52.21 -17.84
N ARG A 562 -22.26 51.64 -16.63
CA ARG A 562 -23.55 51.34 -15.99
C ARG A 562 -24.42 52.60 -15.92
N ASP A 563 -23.88 53.68 -15.35
CA ASP A 563 -24.62 54.88 -15.01
C ASP A 563 -25.06 55.64 -16.26
N ARG A 564 -24.22 55.66 -17.31
CA ARG A 564 -24.54 56.29 -18.60
C ARG A 564 -25.55 55.51 -19.42
N LEU A 565 -25.63 54.19 -19.25
CA LEU A 565 -26.62 53.36 -19.94
C LEU A 565 -27.93 53.19 -19.17
N ALA A 566 -27.95 53.52 -17.87
CA ALA A 566 -29.13 53.35 -17.01
C ALA A 566 -30.37 54.17 -17.46
N THR A 567 -30.16 55.28 -18.17
CA THR A 567 -31.22 56.19 -18.64
C THR A 567 -31.56 56.01 -20.12
N VAL A 568 -30.91 55.07 -20.82
CA VAL A 568 -31.04 54.87 -22.27
C VAL A 568 -32.33 54.09 -22.60
N LYS A 569 -33.20 54.69 -23.43
CA LYS A 569 -34.45 54.05 -23.86
C LYS A 569 -34.55 53.85 -25.37
N THR A 570 -34.04 54.81 -26.14
CA THR A 570 -34.11 54.83 -27.60
C THR A 570 -32.74 54.65 -28.26
N GLU A 571 -32.71 54.35 -29.56
CA GLU A 571 -31.45 54.34 -30.34
C GLU A 571 -30.71 55.69 -30.27
N GLY A 572 -31.45 56.81 -30.26
CA GLY A 572 -30.88 58.15 -30.12
C GLY A 572 -30.22 58.38 -28.76
N ASP A 573 -30.84 57.90 -27.67
CA ASP A 573 -30.23 57.93 -26.33
C ASP A 573 -28.98 57.06 -26.26
N LEU A 574 -28.99 55.91 -26.94
CA LEU A 574 -27.86 54.99 -26.99
C LEU A 574 -26.66 55.62 -27.69
N HIS A 575 -26.89 56.35 -28.79
CA HIS A 575 -25.85 57.11 -29.49
C HIS A 575 -25.23 58.16 -28.56
N ARG A 576 -26.07 58.94 -27.87
CA ARG A 576 -25.63 59.97 -26.92
C ARG A 576 -24.84 59.35 -25.75
N ALA A 577 -25.33 58.27 -25.16
CA ALA A 577 -24.65 57.58 -24.07
C ALA A 577 -23.28 57.03 -24.49
N CYS A 578 -23.16 56.46 -25.68
CA CYS A 578 -21.86 56.00 -26.22
C CYS A 578 -20.87 57.16 -26.38
N PHE A 579 -21.34 58.34 -26.78
CA PHE A 579 -20.54 59.55 -26.89
C PHE A 579 -20.11 60.10 -25.52
N GLU A 580 -21.03 60.19 -24.56
CA GLU A 580 -20.74 60.64 -23.19
C GLU A 580 -19.74 59.73 -22.47
N ILE A 581 -19.86 58.40 -22.64
CA ILE A 581 -18.89 57.44 -22.08
C ILE A 581 -17.49 57.70 -22.65
N ARG A 582 -17.38 58.00 -23.95
CA ARG A 582 -16.09 58.28 -24.61
C ARG A 582 -15.50 59.63 -24.21
N GLN A 583 -16.32 60.66 -24.00
CA GLN A 583 -15.85 61.94 -23.46
C GLN A 583 -15.37 61.82 -22.00
N ALA A 584 -16.16 61.16 -21.15
CA ALA A 584 -15.79 60.95 -19.75
C ALA A 584 -14.54 60.07 -19.58
N ALA A 585 -14.16 59.34 -20.63
CA ALA A 585 -12.93 58.56 -20.74
C ALA A 585 -11.70 59.37 -21.23
N ASP A 586 -11.86 60.66 -21.53
CA ASP A 586 -10.82 61.60 -22.01
C ASP A 586 -10.09 61.11 -23.28
N LEU A 587 -10.83 60.45 -24.18
CA LEU A 587 -10.30 59.89 -25.42
C LEU A 587 -10.17 60.99 -26.49
N PRO A 588 -9.02 61.12 -27.18
CA PRO A 588 -8.83 62.18 -28.17
C PRO A 588 -9.79 62.04 -29.33
N VAL A 589 -10.26 63.21 -29.75
CA VAL A 589 -11.25 63.36 -30.80
C VAL A 589 -10.60 63.97 -32.02
N GLU A 590 -10.86 63.39 -33.18
CA GLU A 590 -10.35 63.89 -34.45
C GLU A 590 -11.44 64.76 -35.10
N LEU A 591 -11.10 66.01 -35.43
CA LEU A 591 -11.97 66.88 -36.21
C LEU A 591 -11.77 66.56 -37.69
N ARG A 592 -12.82 66.05 -38.36
CA ARG A 592 -12.79 65.77 -39.80
C ARG A 592 -13.68 66.76 -40.55
N PRO A 593 -13.22 67.31 -41.70
CA PRO A 593 -14.08 68.13 -42.54
C PRO A 593 -15.20 67.29 -43.16
N ILE A 594 -16.40 67.86 -43.22
CA ILE A 594 -17.53 67.27 -43.98
C ILE A 594 -17.22 67.49 -45.47
N LYS A 595 -17.55 66.51 -46.34
CA LYS A 595 -17.22 66.51 -47.77
C LYS A 595 -17.41 67.90 -48.42
N ASP A 596 -16.37 68.36 -49.11
CA ASP A 596 -16.18 69.63 -49.81
C ASP A 596 -17.44 70.22 -50.48
N ASP A 597 -18.29 70.86 -49.69
CA ASP A 597 -19.51 71.57 -50.08
C ASP A 597 -19.35 73.10 -49.96
N GLY A 598 -18.11 73.56 -49.81
CA GLY A 598 -17.74 74.98 -49.79
C GLY A 598 -18.06 75.70 -48.48
N ILE A 599 -18.42 74.98 -47.42
CA ILE A 599 -18.72 75.53 -46.09
C ILE A 599 -17.79 74.87 -45.05
N ASP A 600 -17.07 75.67 -44.24
CA ASP A 600 -16.15 75.18 -43.19
C ASP A 600 -16.94 74.55 -42.02
N ARG A 601 -17.36 73.30 -42.18
CA ARG A 601 -18.04 72.49 -41.17
C ARG A 601 -17.19 71.28 -40.79
N ARG A 602 -17.14 70.99 -39.49
CA ARG A 602 -16.35 69.88 -38.92
C ARG A 602 -17.26 68.86 -38.24
N GLN A 603 -16.87 67.60 -38.30
CA GLN A 603 -17.45 66.51 -37.52
C GLN A 603 -16.45 66.07 -36.45
N LEU A 604 -16.94 65.91 -35.22
CA LEU A 604 -16.18 65.29 -34.14
C LEU A 604 -16.22 63.77 -34.35
N TYR A 605 -15.10 63.21 -34.80
CA TYR A 605 -14.94 61.77 -34.96
C TYR A 605 -14.22 61.17 -33.75
N CYS A 606 -14.94 60.37 -32.96
CA CYS A 606 -14.34 59.54 -31.93
C CYS A 606 -13.88 58.21 -32.56
N GLY A 607 -12.69 58.23 -33.17
CA GLY A 607 -12.13 57.15 -34.01
C GLY A 607 -11.31 56.06 -33.32
N GLU A 608 -10.67 55.19 -34.13
CA GLU A 608 -9.93 53.93 -33.82
C GLU A 608 -8.71 54.06 -32.88
N ALA A 609 -8.70 55.08 -32.05
CA ALA A 609 -7.60 55.33 -31.19
C ALA A 609 -7.65 54.33 -30.03
N LYS A 610 -6.66 53.44 -30.07
CA LYS A 610 -6.58 52.22 -29.29
C LYS A 610 -6.08 52.51 -27.86
N TYR A 611 -6.83 53.31 -27.10
CA TYR A 611 -6.44 53.71 -25.74
C TYR A 611 -6.71 52.63 -24.71
N TYR A 612 -5.77 52.52 -23.78
CA TYR A 612 -6.03 51.92 -22.48
C TYR A 612 -6.36 53.08 -21.54
N PHE A 613 -7.30 52.90 -20.62
CA PHE A 613 -7.42 53.83 -19.49
C PHE A 613 -6.10 53.75 -18.71
N TRP A 614 -5.21 54.70 -18.95
CA TRP A 614 -3.93 54.89 -18.28
C TRP A 614 -4.06 56.13 -17.40
N ASP A 615 -4.10 55.95 -16.08
CA ASP A 615 -3.34 56.85 -15.22
C ASP A 615 -2.17 56.05 -14.62
N SER A 616 -1.10 56.76 -14.26
CA SER A 616 0.20 56.21 -13.86
C SER A 616 0.18 55.35 -12.58
N ALA A 617 -0.98 55.17 -11.92
CA ALA A 617 -1.15 54.31 -10.76
C ALA A 617 -2.10 53.11 -10.98
N HIS A 618 -2.71 52.93 -12.16
CA HIS A 618 -3.86 52.01 -12.33
C HIS A 618 -3.85 51.23 -13.66
N TRP A 619 -3.63 49.91 -13.60
CA TRP A 619 -3.45 49.05 -14.78
C TRP A 619 -4.74 48.33 -15.22
N PHE A 620 -5.30 48.68 -16.38
CA PHE A 620 -6.31 47.87 -17.08
C PHE A 620 -5.67 46.96 -18.14
N PHE A 621 -5.60 45.66 -17.86
CA PHE A 621 -5.33 44.63 -18.88
C PHE A 621 -6.31 43.46 -18.71
N ASP A 622 -7.16 43.26 -19.70
CA ASP A 622 -7.58 41.91 -20.04
C ASP A 622 -6.33 41.18 -20.56
N GLY A 623 -6.06 39.99 -20.05
CA GLY A 623 -4.84 39.26 -20.35
C GLY A 623 -4.59 38.88 -21.82
N ALA A 624 -5.52 39.17 -22.72
CA ALA A 624 -5.40 38.92 -24.16
C ALA A 624 -5.02 40.18 -24.96
N GLY A 625 -4.85 41.33 -24.31
CA GLY A 625 -4.60 42.61 -24.97
C GLY A 625 -5.87 43.26 -25.56
N GLN A 626 -7.05 42.83 -25.13
CA GLN A 626 -8.32 43.41 -25.53
C GLN A 626 -8.55 44.72 -24.79
N LYS A 627 -8.86 45.79 -25.52
CA LYS A 627 -8.93 47.15 -24.97
C LYS A 627 -10.32 47.34 -24.37
N PHE A 628 -10.41 47.98 -23.20
CA PHE A 628 -11.70 48.33 -22.59
C PHE A 628 -12.59 49.12 -23.57
N THR A 629 -11.96 49.89 -24.47
CA THR A 629 -12.60 50.65 -25.54
C THR A 629 -13.08 49.81 -26.73
N ASP A 630 -12.62 48.57 -26.90
CA ASP A 630 -13.10 47.66 -27.98
C ASP A 630 -14.55 47.21 -27.74
N ALA A 631 -15.03 47.27 -26.48
CA ALA A 631 -16.42 46.97 -26.12
C ALA A 631 -17.38 48.12 -26.46
N LEU A 632 -16.87 49.34 -26.72
CA LEU A 632 -17.68 50.52 -27.04
C LEU A 632 -17.61 50.79 -28.55
N PRO A 633 -18.74 50.88 -29.26
CA PRO A 633 -18.70 51.21 -30.68
C PRO A 633 -18.28 52.67 -30.89
N ASN A 634 -17.79 52.97 -32.09
CA ASN A 634 -17.42 54.34 -32.46
C ASN A 634 -18.70 55.19 -32.62
N VAL A 635 -18.58 56.51 -32.47
CA VAL A 635 -19.69 57.46 -32.65
C VAL A 635 -19.19 58.73 -33.31
N ILE A 636 -20.08 59.40 -34.04
CA ILE A 636 -19.77 60.62 -34.79
C ILE A 636 -20.72 61.71 -34.29
N TYR A 637 -20.18 62.83 -33.81
CA TYR A 637 -20.99 64.00 -33.48
C TYR A 637 -20.94 65.00 -34.63
N ASP A 638 -22.11 65.33 -35.15
CA ASP A 638 -22.28 66.30 -36.23
C ASP A 638 -22.64 67.67 -35.64
N GLU A 639 -21.70 68.61 -35.66
CA GLU A 639 -21.87 69.94 -35.06
C GLU A 639 -22.97 70.76 -35.75
N ALA A 640 -23.20 70.56 -37.04
CA ALA A 640 -24.18 71.32 -37.82
C ALA A 640 -25.63 70.90 -37.51
N THR A 641 -25.83 69.63 -37.15
CA THR A 641 -27.16 69.08 -36.82
C THR A 641 -27.37 68.88 -35.32
N SER A 642 -26.32 69.06 -34.50
CA SER A 642 -26.32 68.76 -33.06
C SER A 642 -26.80 67.34 -32.73
N GLN A 643 -26.53 66.39 -33.64
CA GLN A 643 -26.96 65.00 -33.53
C GLN A 643 -25.76 64.05 -33.51
N VAL A 644 -25.82 63.03 -32.64
CA VAL A 644 -24.87 61.93 -32.62
C VAL A 644 -25.34 60.84 -33.59
N ARG A 645 -24.52 60.52 -34.60
CA ARG A 645 -24.76 59.42 -35.55
C ARG A 645 -23.94 58.19 -35.19
N ALA A 646 -24.54 57.01 -35.37
CA ALA A 646 -23.89 55.73 -35.16
C ALA A 646 -22.72 55.52 -36.12
N SER A 647 -21.59 54.99 -35.63
CA SER A 647 -20.59 54.42 -36.54
C SER A 647 -21.08 53.12 -37.17
N TYR A 648 -20.41 52.71 -38.24
CA TYR A 648 -20.66 51.42 -38.91
C TYR A 648 -20.79 50.23 -37.93
N THR A 649 -20.01 50.21 -36.84
CA THR A 649 -20.05 49.14 -35.83
C THR A 649 -21.33 49.17 -34.98
N LEU A 650 -21.78 50.35 -34.53
CA LEU A 650 -23.03 50.48 -33.77
C LEU A 650 -24.24 50.19 -34.66
N VAL A 651 -24.20 50.63 -35.93
CA VAL A 651 -25.23 50.30 -36.92
C VAL A 651 -25.33 48.79 -37.12
N ARG A 652 -24.19 48.09 -37.30
CA ARG A 652 -24.19 46.62 -37.42
C ARG A 652 -24.72 45.91 -36.16
N MET A 653 -24.42 46.41 -34.97
CA MET A 653 -24.95 45.87 -33.72
C MET A 653 -26.46 46.08 -33.62
N LEU A 654 -26.95 47.26 -33.99
CA LEU A 654 -28.38 47.58 -34.02
C LEU A 654 -29.11 46.77 -35.11
N ASP A 655 -28.51 46.55 -36.28
CA ASP A 655 -29.08 45.71 -37.33
C ASP A 655 -29.15 44.24 -36.89
N ALA A 656 -28.08 43.72 -36.26
CA ALA A 656 -28.10 42.38 -35.66
C ALA A 656 -29.13 42.27 -34.52
N ALA A 657 -29.28 43.32 -33.72
CA ALA A 657 -30.29 43.40 -32.68
C ALA A 657 -31.70 43.39 -33.28
N ARG A 658 -31.99 44.20 -34.31
CA ARG A 658 -33.30 44.26 -34.99
C ARG A 658 -33.73 42.91 -35.54
N VAL A 659 -32.80 42.16 -36.15
CA VAL A 659 -33.06 40.77 -36.59
C VAL A 659 -33.34 39.87 -35.39
N SER A 660 -32.55 39.98 -34.32
CA SER A 660 -32.72 39.17 -33.11
C SER A 660 -33.97 39.51 -32.29
N THR A 661 -34.50 40.73 -32.46
CA THR A 661 -35.65 41.28 -31.73
C THR A 661 -36.87 41.51 -32.61
N GLU A 662 -36.93 40.91 -33.81
CA GLU A 662 -38.01 41.07 -34.79
C GLU A 662 -39.39 40.68 -34.19
N GLY A 663 -39.40 39.80 -33.18
CA GLY A 663 -40.56 39.44 -32.36
C GLY A 663 -40.72 40.23 -31.05
N GLY A 664 -40.19 41.44 -30.95
CA GLY A 664 -40.24 42.28 -29.74
C GLY A 664 -39.37 41.74 -28.61
N TRP A 665 -39.95 41.52 -27.41
CA TRP A 665 -39.21 41.06 -26.22
C TRP A 665 -39.05 39.54 -26.09
N ASN A 666 -39.56 38.76 -27.04
CA ASN A 666 -39.58 37.28 -26.98
C ASN A 666 -38.18 36.65 -26.88
N TRP A 667 -37.14 37.35 -27.33
CA TRP A 667 -35.75 36.91 -27.19
C TRP A 667 -35.25 36.91 -25.73
N ALA A 668 -35.84 37.74 -24.87
CA ALA A 668 -35.44 37.93 -23.47
C ALA A 668 -36.51 37.43 -22.49
N ILE A 669 -37.78 37.66 -22.78
CA ILE A 669 -38.93 37.38 -21.90
C ILE A 669 -39.77 36.30 -22.58
N LYS A 670 -39.53 35.04 -22.24
CA LYS A 670 -40.29 33.92 -22.80
C LYS A 670 -41.69 33.88 -22.17
N GLY A 671 -42.73 33.86 -23.01
CA GLY A 671 -44.09 33.55 -22.56
C GLY A 671 -44.16 32.17 -21.88
N ARG A 672 -45.06 32.03 -20.89
CA ARG A 672 -45.25 30.78 -20.12
C ARG A 672 -45.65 29.66 -21.09
N ARG A 673 -44.71 28.77 -21.43
CA ARG A 673 -44.94 27.61 -22.30
C ARG A 673 -45.80 26.56 -21.59
N THR A 674 -46.89 26.15 -22.23
CA THR A 674 -47.62 24.92 -21.93
C THR A 674 -46.79 23.72 -22.39
N SER A 675 -46.80 22.66 -21.59
CA SER A 675 -45.96 21.48 -21.73
C SER A 675 -46.41 20.58 -22.89
N SER A 676 -45.87 20.79 -24.08
CA SER A 676 -45.86 19.77 -25.14
C SER A 676 -44.90 20.23 -26.25
N ASP A 677 -43.64 19.82 -26.18
CA ASP A 677 -42.67 19.80 -27.29
C ASP A 677 -41.53 18.88 -26.86
N GLU A 678 -41.56 17.64 -27.36
CA GLU A 678 -40.73 16.51 -26.90
C GLU A 678 -39.29 16.50 -27.45
N GLU A 679 -38.90 17.43 -28.33
CA GLU A 679 -37.56 17.42 -28.95
C GLU A 679 -36.49 18.23 -28.19
N GLY A 680 -36.83 18.82 -27.04
CA GLY A 680 -35.87 19.52 -26.15
C GLY A 680 -35.35 18.69 -24.96
N VAL A 681 -35.73 17.41 -24.87
CA VAL A 681 -35.52 16.59 -23.66
C VAL A 681 -34.10 16.01 -23.54
N GLN A 682 -33.32 15.95 -24.63
CA GLN A 682 -31.98 15.37 -24.60
C GLN A 682 -30.88 16.41 -24.33
N ARG A 683 -30.83 16.89 -23.08
CA ARG A 683 -29.64 17.33 -22.30
C ARG A 683 -30.07 18.16 -21.08
N LYS A 684 -31.08 17.72 -20.33
CA LYS A 684 -31.13 18.04 -18.90
C LYS A 684 -30.19 17.06 -18.19
N LYS A 685 -28.92 17.45 -18.06
CA LYS A 685 -27.91 16.69 -17.31
C LYS A 685 -28.33 16.68 -15.84
N GLU A 686 -28.72 15.50 -15.35
CA GLU A 686 -29.08 15.25 -13.97
C GLU A 686 -27.82 15.40 -13.10
N ARG A 687 -27.89 16.28 -12.09
CA ARG A 687 -26.81 16.50 -11.14
C ARG A 687 -26.89 15.37 -10.13
N VAL A 688 -25.80 14.62 -10.00
CA VAL A 688 -25.63 13.63 -8.93
C VAL A 688 -25.34 14.42 -7.65
N GLU A 689 -26.35 14.60 -6.79
CA GLU A 689 -26.19 15.17 -5.45
C GLU A 689 -26.09 14.02 -4.43
N PRO A 690 -25.22 14.09 -3.41
CA PRO A 690 -25.16 13.09 -2.34
C PRO A 690 -26.53 12.96 -1.67
N ILE A 691 -26.86 11.79 -1.12
CA ILE A 691 -28.06 11.63 -0.29
C ILE A 691 -27.79 12.36 1.03
N ILE A 692 -28.51 13.47 1.27
CA ILE A 692 -28.37 14.29 2.48
C ILE A 692 -29.55 13.98 3.41
N PRO A 693 -29.31 13.65 4.69
CA PRO A 693 -30.38 13.43 5.64
C PRO A 693 -31.03 14.78 5.97
N HIS A 694 -32.36 14.78 6.11
CA HIS A 694 -33.05 15.94 6.65
C HIS A 694 -32.62 16.15 8.12
N LEU A 695 -32.64 17.39 8.62
CA LEU A 695 -32.28 17.71 10.02
C LEU A 695 -33.02 16.83 11.04
N ASP A 696 -34.27 16.48 10.76
CA ASP A 696 -35.12 15.66 11.65
C ASP A 696 -34.74 14.16 11.65
N ASP A 697 -33.99 13.70 10.65
CA ASP A 697 -33.59 12.29 10.47
C ASP A 697 -32.17 12.01 10.95
N ILE A 698 -31.46 13.04 11.45
CA ILE A 698 -30.09 12.96 11.93
C ILE A 698 -30.03 12.12 13.20
N ARG A 699 -29.18 11.10 13.18
CA ARG A 699 -28.92 10.26 14.35
C ARG A 699 -27.51 10.50 14.86
N ARG A 700 -27.41 10.65 16.17
CA ARG A 700 -26.14 10.61 16.89
C ARG A 700 -26.20 9.52 17.95
N ILE A 701 -25.18 8.68 17.97
CA ILE A 701 -24.97 7.63 18.98
C ILE A 701 -23.53 7.80 19.48
N GLY A 702 -23.38 8.12 20.76
CA GLY A 702 -22.10 8.41 21.39
C GLY A 702 -22.29 9.00 22.79
N PRO A 703 -21.20 9.38 23.48
CA PRO A 703 -21.26 10.04 24.78
C PRO A 703 -22.14 11.28 24.72
N ASP A 704 -22.94 11.51 25.77
CA ASP A 704 -23.66 12.76 25.95
C ASP A 704 -22.67 13.84 26.41
N HIS A 705 -22.20 14.65 25.46
CA HIS A 705 -21.25 15.72 25.73
C HIS A 705 -21.87 16.93 26.45
N ARG A 706 -23.20 17.00 26.50
CA ARG A 706 -23.94 18.13 27.07
C ARG A 706 -24.63 17.79 28.39
N GLU A 707 -24.59 16.53 28.82
CA GLU A 707 -25.28 16.02 30.02
C GLU A 707 -26.78 16.40 30.02
N GLY A 708 -27.42 16.34 28.85
CA GLY A 708 -28.83 16.72 28.65
C GLY A 708 -29.13 18.21 28.60
N ALA A 709 -28.13 19.10 28.72
CA ALA A 709 -28.32 20.54 28.68
C ALA A 709 -28.24 21.13 27.25
N ASP A 710 -28.89 22.28 27.07
CA ASP A 710 -28.70 23.12 25.88
C ASP A 710 -27.43 23.95 26.03
N VAL A 711 -26.62 24.04 24.97
CA VAL A 711 -25.48 24.95 24.92
C VAL A 711 -25.91 26.30 24.35
N ASP A 712 -25.30 27.39 24.81
CA ASP A 712 -25.42 28.69 24.19
C ASP A 712 -24.19 29.08 23.36
N GLU A 713 -24.27 30.20 22.64
CA GLU A 713 -23.18 30.64 21.77
C GLU A 713 -21.90 30.94 22.56
N GLY A 714 -22.03 31.43 23.79
CA GLY A 714 -20.90 31.70 24.68
C GLY A 714 -20.18 30.42 25.08
N ALA A 715 -20.94 29.41 25.53
CA ALA A 715 -20.42 28.09 25.86
C ALA A 715 -19.81 27.40 24.63
N PHE A 716 -20.44 27.52 23.45
CA PHE A 716 -19.90 27.01 22.19
C PHE A 716 -18.55 27.66 21.83
N MET A 717 -18.49 28.99 21.84
CA MET A 717 -17.26 29.73 21.53
C MET A 717 -16.16 29.44 22.55
N LEU A 718 -16.50 29.32 23.84
CA LEU A 718 -15.53 29.01 24.88
C LEU A 718 -14.97 27.59 24.75
N ALA A 719 -15.83 26.61 24.46
CA ALA A 719 -15.42 25.21 24.32
C ALA A 719 -14.49 25.00 23.13
N PHE A 720 -14.80 25.63 21.98
CA PHE A 720 -14.11 25.37 20.73
C PHE A 720 -13.15 26.48 20.28
N GLY A 721 -13.16 27.65 20.92
CA GLY A 721 -12.33 28.79 20.51
C GLY A 721 -12.79 29.42 19.19
N PHE A 722 -14.09 29.43 18.90
CA PHE A 722 -14.63 30.12 17.71
C PHE A 722 -14.70 31.62 17.94
N ARG A 723 -14.37 32.41 16.91
CA ARG A 723 -14.40 33.88 16.96
C ARG A 723 -15.82 34.46 16.93
N GLY A 724 -16.77 33.73 16.35
CA GLY A 724 -18.16 34.15 16.26
C GLY A 724 -19.10 33.08 15.71
N VAL A 725 -20.38 33.23 16.05
CA VAL A 725 -21.51 32.41 15.60
C VAL A 725 -22.55 33.32 14.95
N GLU A 726 -22.88 33.11 13.68
CA GLU A 726 -23.87 33.90 12.93
C GLU A 726 -25.08 33.06 12.50
N TYR A 727 -26.28 33.64 12.60
CA TYR A 727 -27.51 33.01 12.13
C TYR A 727 -28.14 33.75 10.95
N GLY A 728 -28.64 32.98 9.98
CA GLY A 728 -29.37 33.49 8.83
C GLY A 728 -30.77 34.00 9.19
N LYS A 729 -31.28 35.00 8.45
CA LYS A 729 -32.66 35.49 8.58
C LYS A 729 -33.70 34.40 8.30
N TRP A 730 -33.34 33.39 7.50
CA TRP A 730 -34.20 32.28 7.08
C TRP A 730 -34.12 31.05 8.00
N LEU A 731 -33.37 31.13 9.11
CA LEU A 731 -33.30 30.09 10.14
C LEU A 731 -34.18 30.49 11.35
N PRO A 732 -35.30 29.78 11.59
CA PRO A 732 -36.24 30.08 12.68
C PRO A 732 -35.57 29.97 14.05
N GLN A 733 -36.05 30.76 15.01
CA GLN A 733 -35.50 30.77 16.37
C GLN A 733 -35.52 29.39 17.04
N GLY A 734 -36.57 28.60 16.83
CA GLY A 734 -36.67 27.24 17.37
C GLY A 734 -35.61 26.27 16.82
N GLU A 735 -35.12 26.49 15.60
CA GLU A 735 -34.11 25.62 14.98
C GLU A 735 -32.67 26.05 15.30
N ARG A 736 -32.46 27.29 15.76
CA ARG A 736 -31.12 27.80 16.12
C ARG A 736 -30.49 26.99 17.25
N GLN A 737 -31.30 26.65 18.27
CA GLN A 737 -30.85 25.79 19.36
C GLN A 737 -30.42 24.41 18.85
N THR A 738 -31.27 23.80 18.01
CA THR A 738 -31.04 22.46 17.46
C THR A 738 -29.74 22.39 16.65
N VAL A 739 -29.52 23.34 15.72
CA VAL A 739 -28.29 23.35 14.90
C VAL A 739 -27.05 23.65 15.73
N LEU A 740 -27.15 24.48 16.77
CA LEU A 740 -26.03 24.79 17.66
C LEU A 740 -25.66 23.57 18.50
N ASN A 741 -26.64 22.86 19.07
CA ASN A 741 -26.42 21.62 19.81
C ASN A 741 -25.82 20.53 18.93
N HIS A 742 -26.34 20.34 17.70
CA HIS A 742 -25.79 19.38 16.76
C HIS A 742 -24.37 19.73 16.34
N ALA A 743 -24.07 21.02 16.10
CA ALA A 743 -22.71 21.46 15.82
C ALA A 743 -21.78 21.23 17.01
N TYR A 744 -22.25 21.50 18.24
CA TYR A 744 -21.48 21.26 19.46
C TYR A 744 -21.11 19.78 19.59
N ASP A 745 -22.11 18.91 19.50
CA ASP A 745 -21.92 17.47 19.61
C ASP A 745 -20.98 16.94 18.49
N ALA A 746 -21.15 17.44 17.26
CA ALA A 746 -20.32 17.07 16.12
C ALA A 746 -18.86 17.53 16.25
N PHE A 747 -18.60 18.74 16.76
CA PHE A 747 -17.23 19.22 17.00
C PHE A 747 -16.56 18.50 18.18
N MET A 748 -17.32 18.09 19.19
CA MET A 748 -16.78 17.21 20.25
C MET A 748 -16.39 15.85 19.70
N ASP A 749 -17.25 15.23 18.89
CA ASP A 749 -16.94 13.97 18.21
C ASP A 749 -15.73 14.11 17.28
N LEU A 750 -15.62 15.23 16.54
CA LEU A 750 -14.48 15.52 15.68
C LEU A 750 -13.19 15.69 16.49
N ALA A 751 -13.23 16.42 17.60
CA ALA A 751 -12.08 16.61 18.48
C ALA A 751 -11.58 15.27 19.05
N GLU A 752 -12.52 14.41 19.46
CA GLU A 752 -12.24 13.05 19.94
C GLU A 752 -11.59 12.19 18.85
N VAL A 753 -12.23 12.10 17.67
CA VAL A 753 -11.70 11.36 16.50
C VAL A 753 -10.30 11.82 16.11
N MET A 754 -10.08 13.13 16.15
CA MET A 754 -8.78 13.70 15.82
C MET A 754 -7.76 13.54 16.94
N GLY A 755 -8.16 13.25 18.18
CA GLY A 755 -7.31 13.27 19.39
C GLY A 755 -6.83 14.68 19.79
N LEU A 756 -7.55 15.72 19.39
CA LEU A 756 -7.21 17.13 19.63
C LEU A 756 -8.12 17.71 20.73
N PRO A 757 -7.66 18.71 21.49
CA PRO A 757 -8.54 19.38 22.44
C PRO A 757 -9.66 20.14 21.71
N ALA A 758 -10.85 20.23 22.30
CA ALA A 758 -12.01 20.92 21.71
C ALA A 758 -11.67 22.34 21.19
N ARG A 759 -10.84 23.11 21.91
CA ARG A 759 -10.37 24.44 21.49
C ARG A 759 -9.62 24.48 20.15
N ALA A 760 -9.09 23.35 19.69
CA ALA A 760 -8.42 23.25 18.40
C ALA A 760 -9.41 23.33 17.23
N MET A 761 -10.70 23.05 17.45
CA MET A 761 -11.72 23.13 16.41
C MET A 761 -11.89 24.57 15.89
N GLY A 762 -11.63 25.59 16.72
CA GLY A 762 -11.60 27.00 16.34
C GLY A 762 -10.29 27.48 15.69
N LEU A 763 -9.32 26.59 15.48
CA LEU A 763 -8.06 26.85 14.77
C LEU A 763 -7.28 28.07 15.32
N GLY A 764 -7.14 28.13 16.65
CA GLY A 764 -6.40 29.19 17.33
C GLY A 764 -7.18 30.50 17.48
N GLY A 765 -8.52 30.45 17.50
CA GLY A 765 -9.36 31.63 17.71
C GLY A 765 -9.78 32.36 16.44
N GLU A 766 -9.49 31.80 15.26
CA GLU A 766 -9.64 32.51 13.98
C GLU A 766 -10.88 32.08 13.19
N LEU A 767 -11.35 30.85 13.42
CA LEU A 767 -12.48 30.27 12.73
C LEU A 767 -13.80 30.78 13.32
N ALA A 768 -14.75 31.08 12.44
CA ALA A 768 -16.11 31.40 12.82
C ALA A 768 -17.11 30.48 12.08
N ILE A 769 -18.33 30.39 12.61
CA ILE A 769 -19.37 29.50 12.05
C ILE A 769 -20.66 30.27 11.77
N ALA A 770 -21.29 29.91 10.66
CA ALA A 770 -22.53 30.50 10.19
C ALA A 770 -23.55 29.40 9.88
N PHE A 771 -24.78 29.58 10.36
CA PHE A 771 -25.90 28.69 10.10
C PHE A 771 -26.92 29.36 9.17
N GLY A 772 -26.99 28.90 7.93
CA GLY A 772 -28.00 29.31 6.94
C GLY A 772 -27.96 30.79 6.54
N SER A 773 -26.84 31.50 6.72
CA SER A 773 -26.75 32.96 6.52
C SER A 773 -26.17 33.38 5.17
N ARG A 774 -25.39 32.50 4.50
CA ARG A 774 -24.55 32.85 3.33
C ARG A 774 -24.84 32.10 2.02
N GLY A 775 -25.74 31.11 1.99
CA GLY A 775 -26.04 30.32 0.79
C GLY A 775 -26.86 31.06 -0.29
N SER A 776 -26.66 30.74 -1.58
CA SER A 776 -27.30 31.41 -2.74
C SER A 776 -28.77 31.00 -3.02
N GLY A 777 -29.28 29.93 -2.40
CA GLY A 777 -30.65 29.43 -2.63
C GLY A 777 -30.90 28.92 -4.06
N GLY A 778 -31.76 27.90 -4.20
CA GLY A 778 -32.10 27.28 -5.48
C GLY A 778 -31.38 25.95 -5.76
N LYS A 779 -31.76 25.25 -6.84
CA LYS A 779 -31.27 23.90 -7.21
C LYS A 779 -29.76 23.79 -7.52
N GLN A 780 -28.99 24.86 -7.33
CA GLN A 780 -27.55 24.94 -7.61
C GLN A 780 -26.75 25.45 -6.40
N ALA A 781 -27.37 25.69 -5.26
CA ALA A 781 -26.69 26.16 -4.05
C ALA A 781 -25.86 25.04 -3.41
N ALA A 782 -24.73 25.40 -2.78
CA ALA A 782 -23.90 24.46 -2.04
C ALA A 782 -24.56 24.08 -0.70
N SER A 783 -24.44 22.82 -0.31
CA SER A 783 -24.95 22.24 0.95
C SER A 783 -24.23 22.80 2.18
N ALA A 784 -22.94 23.06 2.05
CA ALA A 784 -22.13 23.85 2.97
C ALA A 784 -20.97 24.47 2.18
N HIS A 785 -20.29 25.46 2.76
CA HIS A 785 -19.07 26.02 2.17
C HIS A 785 -18.21 26.76 3.20
N TYR A 786 -16.89 26.70 3.00
CA TYR A 786 -15.91 27.52 3.70
C TYR A 786 -15.60 28.80 2.90
N GLU A 787 -15.50 29.93 3.58
CA GLU A 787 -15.09 31.23 3.03
C GLU A 787 -13.69 31.61 3.55
N PRO A 788 -12.61 31.34 2.80
CA PRO A 788 -11.23 31.58 3.27
C PRO A 788 -10.90 33.05 3.58
N GLY A 789 -11.60 33.99 2.92
CA GLY A 789 -11.41 35.43 3.16
C GLY A 789 -11.83 35.87 4.56
N ARG A 790 -12.89 35.25 5.10
CA ARG A 790 -13.48 35.60 6.40
C ARG A 790 -13.32 34.51 7.45
N ARG A 791 -12.78 33.37 7.04
CA ARG A 791 -12.58 32.15 7.85
C ARG A 791 -13.87 31.75 8.51
N VAL A 792 -14.89 31.59 7.67
CA VAL A 792 -16.21 31.16 8.08
C VAL A 792 -16.53 29.82 7.46
N MET A 793 -16.98 28.89 8.28
CA MET A 793 -17.73 27.73 7.80
C MET A 793 -19.21 28.08 7.77
N ASN A 794 -19.87 27.90 6.64
CA ASN A 794 -21.31 28.09 6.52
C ASN A 794 -22.01 26.76 6.25
N LEU A 795 -22.85 26.33 7.19
CA LEU A 795 -23.71 25.15 7.06
C LEU A 795 -25.11 25.61 6.64
N THR A 796 -25.66 25.05 5.55
CA THR A 796 -27.04 25.39 5.14
C THR A 796 -28.07 24.67 6.01
N ARG A 797 -29.27 25.26 6.12
CA ARG A 797 -30.35 24.80 7.02
C ARG A 797 -30.71 23.31 6.83
N LEU A 798 -31.23 22.92 5.66
CA LEU A 798 -31.76 21.56 5.43
C LEU A 798 -30.75 20.56 4.86
N SER A 799 -29.60 21.06 4.39
CA SER A 799 -28.66 20.31 3.56
C SER A 799 -27.21 20.35 4.08
N GLY A 800 -26.92 21.10 5.13
CA GLY A 800 -25.57 21.20 5.70
C GLY A 800 -25.18 20.05 6.63
N ALA A 801 -26.15 19.25 7.07
CA ALA A 801 -25.92 18.08 7.89
C ALA A 801 -25.06 17.05 7.13
N GLY A 802 -24.02 16.56 7.79
CA GLY A 802 -23.12 15.55 7.23
C GLY A 802 -21.96 16.10 6.41
N PHE A 803 -21.77 17.42 6.36
CA PHE A 803 -20.64 18.11 5.70
C PHE A 803 -19.74 18.90 6.67
N LEU A 804 -19.99 18.83 7.98
CA LEU A 804 -19.23 19.62 8.95
C LEU A 804 -17.73 19.26 8.93
N ALA A 805 -17.39 17.97 8.86
CA ALA A 805 -16.01 17.51 8.74
C ALA A 805 -15.32 18.03 7.45
N HIS A 806 -16.06 18.03 6.34
CA HIS A 806 -15.59 18.52 5.05
C HIS A 806 -15.23 20.02 5.10
N GLU A 807 -16.14 20.84 5.62
CA GLU A 807 -15.91 22.28 5.73
C GLU A 807 -14.83 22.63 6.76
N TRP A 808 -14.73 21.85 7.83
CA TRP A 808 -13.67 22.03 8.82
C TRP A 808 -12.30 21.72 8.22
N TRP A 809 -12.20 20.69 7.37
CA TRP A 809 -10.96 20.38 6.66
C TRP A 809 -10.51 21.53 5.75
N HIS A 810 -11.43 22.14 4.98
CA HIS A 810 -11.10 23.33 4.19
C HIS A 810 -10.56 24.45 5.07
N ALA A 811 -11.16 24.67 6.25
CA ALA A 811 -10.67 25.66 7.21
C ALA A 811 -9.27 25.31 7.74
N PHE A 812 -9.04 24.04 8.10
CA PHE A 812 -7.74 23.54 8.56
C PHE A 812 -6.64 23.69 7.50
N ASP A 813 -6.94 23.34 6.25
CA ASP A 813 -6.00 23.41 5.12
C ASP A 813 -5.62 24.87 4.79
N ASP A 814 -6.56 25.82 4.88
CA ASP A 814 -6.26 27.26 4.77
C ASP A 814 -5.48 27.79 5.98
N TRP A 815 -5.83 27.35 7.19
CA TRP A 815 -5.11 27.74 8.42
C TRP A 815 -3.67 27.24 8.41
N LEU A 816 -3.43 25.97 8.05
CA LEU A 816 -2.11 25.35 8.06
C LEU A 816 -1.15 26.06 7.10
N ALA A 817 -1.63 26.50 5.93
CA ALA A 817 -0.83 27.26 4.97
C ALA A 817 -0.32 28.59 5.57
N ARG A 818 -1.18 29.28 6.35
CA ARG A 818 -0.88 30.55 7.00
C ARG A 818 0.01 30.36 8.23
N ALA A 819 -0.32 29.38 9.06
CA ALA A 819 0.46 29.04 10.26
C ALA A 819 1.89 28.66 9.88
N SER A 820 2.06 28.03 8.71
CA SER A 820 3.35 27.67 8.11
C SER A 820 4.08 28.83 7.42
N GLY A 821 3.48 30.03 7.35
CA GLY A 821 4.07 31.21 6.72
C GLY A 821 4.20 31.13 5.19
N LEU A 822 3.48 30.22 4.52
CA LEU A 822 3.66 29.94 3.10
C LEU A 822 2.80 30.83 2.18
N SER A 823 1.54 31.07 2.53
CA SER A 823 0.65 31.98 1.77
C SER A 823 -0.60 32.36 2.57
N ALA A 824 -1.08 33.60 2.38
CA ALA A 824 -2.39 34.04 2.86
C ALA A 824 -3.53 33.79 1.85
N SER A 825 -3.22 33.28 0.65
CA SER A 825 -4.15 33.18 -0.48
C SER A 825 -4.32 31.78 -1.05
N HIS A 826 -3.63 30.77 -0.51
CA HIS A 826 -3.66 29.39 -0.99
C HIS A 826 -3.82 28.42 0.18
N PHE A 827 -4.38 27.25 -0.11
CA PHE A 827 -4.46 26.12 0.80
C PHE A 827 -3.10 25.38 0.89
N ALA A 828 -2.83 24.69 1.99
CA ALA A 828 -1.56 23.99 2.19
C ALA A 828 -1.41 22.88 1.15
N THR A 829 -2.49 22.16 0.84
CA THR A 829 -2.56 21.14 -0.21
C THR A 829 -2.16 21.66 -1.60
N GLU A 830 -2.63 22.85 -1.99
CA GLU A 830 -2.28 23.46 -3.28
C GLU A 830 -0.81 23.89 -3.36
N LEU A 831 -0.25 24.39 -2.25
CA LEU A 831 1.12 24.86 -2.18
C LEU A 831 2.12 23.70 -2.20
N ALA A 832 1.79 22.62 -1.50
CA ALA A 832 2.67 21.47 -1.34
C ALA A 832 2.94 20.77 -2.68
N VAL A 833 1.94 20.67 -3.56
CA VAL A 833 2.10 20.09 -4.92
C VAL A 833 2.82 21.04 -5.87
N ARG A 834 2.56 22.36 -5.80
CA ARG A 834 3.27 23.35 -6.63
C ARG A 834 4.77 23.45 -6.29
N ALA A 835 5.12 23.24 -5.02
CA ALA A 835 6.51 23.23 -4.57
C ALA A 835 7.31 22.05 -5.15
N GLN A 836 6.70 20.87 -5.32
CA GLN A 836 7.36 19.71 -5.96
C GLN A 836 7.67 19.95 -7.44
N ALA A 837 6.91 20.82 -8.13
CA ALA A 837 7.13 21.17 -9.53
C ALA A 837 8.23 22.24 -9.75
N THR A 838 8.76 22.85 -8.69
CA THR A 838 9.80 23.90 -8.78
C THR A 838 11.07 23.50 -8.01
N ARG A 839 12.25 23.94 -8.50
CA ARG A 839 13.60 23.54 -8.06
C ARG A 839 13.76 23.43 -6.53
N VAL A 840 14.55 22.43 -6.10
CA VAL A 840 14.89 21.94 -4.74
C VAL A 840 14.96 23.00 -3.61
N GLU A 841 15.30 24.25 -3.90
CA GLU A 841 15.47 25.32 -2.91
C GLU A 841 14.18 25.76 -2.18
N ARG A 842 12.98 25.55 -2.74
CA ARG A 842 11.70 25.87 -2.04
C ARG A 842 11.26 24.78 -1.06
N LEU A 843 11.60 23.51 -1.32
CA LEU A 843 11.19 22.38 -0.47
C LEU A 843 11.83 22.44 0.93
N ALA A 844 13.03 23.00 1.05
CA ALA A 844 13.74 23.13 2.33
C ALA A 844 13.09 24.13 3.31
N LYS A 845 12.14 24.96 2.86
CA LYS A 845 11.45 25.97 3.67
C LYS A 845 10.01 25.60 4.03
N ILE A 846 9.51 24.45 3.59
CA ILE A 846 8.15 24.01 3.85
C ILE A 846 8.14 23.17 5.14
N PRO A 847 7.30 23.50 6.14
CA PRO A 847 7.17 22.67 7.32
C PRO A 847 6.80 21.23 6.99
N ARG A 848 7.31 20.29 7.78
CA ARG A 848 7.11 18.86 7.53
C ARG A 848 5.63 18.49 7.51
N SER A 849 4.82 19.12 8.37
CA SER A 849 3.35 19.03 8.38
C SER A 849 2.68 19.39 7.05
N VAL A 850 3.24 20.29 6.25
CA VAL A 850 2.71 20.62 4.91
C VAL A 850 3.26 19.68 3.83
N SER A 851 4.54 19.30 3.94
CA SER A 851 5.16 18.35 3.01
C SER A 851 4.51 16.96 3.09
N ASP A 852 4.27 16.46 4.30
CA ASP A 852 3.70 15.12 4.51
C ASP A 852 2.22 15.10 4.08
N LEU A 853 1.50 16.23 4.16
CA LEU A 853 0.16 16.40 3.59
C LEU A 853 0.16 16.28 2.06
N ALA A 854 1.18 16.82 1.38
CA ALA A 854 1.40 16.58 -0.05
C ALA A 854 1.61 15.09 -0.37
N GLY A 855 2.41 14.41 0.45
CA GLY A 855 2.64 12.98 0.31
C GLY A 855 1.35 12.17 0.39
N LEU A 856 0.44 12.58 1.27
CA LEU A 856 -0.90 12.00 1.40
C LEU A 856 -1.72 12.18 0.12
N LEU A 857 -1.74 13.39 -0.45
CA LEU A 857 -2.40 13.66 -1.73
C LEU A 857 -1.83 12.85 -2.89
N THR A 858 -0.51 12.66 -2.96
CA THR A 858 0.10 11.81 -3.98
C THR A 858 -0.41 10.38 -3.90
N LYS A 859 -0.58 9.83 -2.68
CA LYS A 859 -1.18 8.51 -2.47
C LYS A 859 -2.67 8.47 -2.83
N ALA A 860 -3.40 9.55 -2.58
CA ALA A 860 -4.80 9.66 -2.97
C ALA A 860 -4.98 9.73 -4.49
N LYS A 861 -4.02 10.33 -5.21
CA LYS A 861 -4.08 10.51 -6.67
C LYS A 861 -3.52 9.35 -7.46
N SER A 862 -2.55 8.62 -6.91
CA SER A 862 -1.78 7.65 -7.67
C SER A 862 -1.49 6.37 -6.90
N VAL A 863 -1.46 5.26 -7.62
CA VAL A 863 -1.12 3.93 -7.10
C VAL A 863 0.05 3.33 -7.87
N PRO A 864 0.95 2.58 -7.21
CA PRO A 864 2.00 1.84 -7.89
C PRO A 864 1.43 0.87 -8.92
N MET A 865 2.00 0.86 -10.11
CA MET A 865 1.70 -0.14 -11.14
C MET A 865 2.47 -1.43 -10.85
N SER A 866 1.83 -2.56 -11.07
CA SER A 866 2.50 -3.86 -11.09
C SER A 866 3.37 -4.02 -12.34
N LEU A 867 4.39 -4.89 -12.28
CA LEU A 867 5.25 -5.16 -13.44
C LEU A 867 4.44 -5.54 -14.70
N PRO A 868 3.41 -6.43 -14.65
CA PRO A 868 2.58 -6.72 -15.82
C PRO A 868 1.90 -5.49 -16.41
N GLU A 869 1.36 -4.58 -15.58
CA GLU A 869 0.70 -3.36 -16.04
C GLU A 869 1.69 -2.39 -16.71
N VAL A 870 2.90 -2.27 -16.14
CA VAL A 870 3.97 -1.46 -16.72
C VAL A 870 4.36 -2.02 -18.08
N LEU A 871 4.55 -3.34 -18.16
CA LEU A 871 4.91 -4.00 -19.41
C LEU A 871 3.82 -3.80 -20.47
N VAL A 872 2.54 -3.97 -20.15
CA VAL A 872 1.42 -3.68 -21.06
C VAL A 872 1.44 -2.22 -21.54
N GLN A 873 1.66 -1.27 -20.64
CA GLN A 873 1.71 0.15 -21.00
C GLN A 873 2.85 0.48 -21.99
N HIS A 874 3.96 -0.24 -21.88
CA HIS A 874 5.17 -0.07 -22.69
C HIS A 874 5.25 -1.02 -23.90
N ALA A 875 4.39 -2.03 -23.98
CA ALA A 875 4.34 -3.03 -25.06
C ALA A 875 3.52 -2.57 -26.29
N SER A 876 3.40 -1.26 -26.51
CA SER A 876 2.68 -0.68 -27.65
C SER A 876 3.43 0.51 -28.24
N VAL A 877 3.22 0.74 -29.53
CA VAL A 877 3.72 1.90 -30.28
C VAL A 877 2.55 2.76 -30.76
N GLU A 878 2.76 4.07 -30.84
CA GLU A 878 1.75 5.00 -31.34
C GLU A 878 1.84 5.15 -32.86
N VAL A 879 0.75 4.80 -33.56
CA VAL A 879 0.62 4.86 -35.02
C VAL A 879 -0.64 5.65 -35.33
N HIS A 880 -0.53 6.80 -36.00
CA HIS A 880 -1.67 7.68 -36.33
C HIS A 880 -2.58 8.05 -35.14
N LYS A 881 -2.00 8.18 -33.93
CA LYS A 881 -2.69 8.44 -32.64
C LYS A 881 -3.43 7.24 -32.03
N GLU A 882 -3.27 6.05 -32.61
CA GLU A 882 -3.74 4.79 -32.03
C GLU A 882 -2.57 4.01 -31.43
N ARG A 883 -2.81 3.32 -30.32
CA ARG A 883 -1.81 2.44 -29.69
C ARG A 883 -1.94 1.04 -30.27
N VAL A 884 -0.88 0.56 -30.92
CA VAL A 884 -0.81 -0.77 -31.52
C VAL A 884 0.22 -1.60 -30.76
N PRO A 885 -0.08 -2.85 -30.36
CA PRO A 885 0.89 -3.77 -29.78
C PRO A 885 2.15 -3.92 -30.66
N ILE A 886 3.32 -4.09 -30.04
CA ILE A 886 4.61 -4.13 -30.76
C ILE A 886 4.67 -5.30 -31.75
N ASP A 887 4.15 -6.45 -31.34
CA ASP A 887 3.99 -7.67 -32.10
C ASP A 887 3.09 -7.46 -33.33
N GLU A 888 1.91 -6.87 -33.15
CA GLU A 888 0.99 -6.55 -34.26
C GLU A 888 1.61 -5.53 -35.22
N PHE A 889 2.30 -4.52 -34.70
CA PHE A 889 2.98 -3.51 -35.51
C PHE A 889 4.10 -4.09 -36.38
N VAL A 890 4.91 -4.99 -35.83
CA VAL A 890 6.02 -5.63 -36.56
C VAL A 890 5.48 -6.63 -37.57
N ASP A 891 4.51 -7.47 -37.19
CA ASP A 891 3.85 -8.43 -38.09
C ASP A 891 3.22 -7.72 -39.29
N GLY A 892 2.43 -6.66 -39.05
CA GLY A 892 1.80 -5.88 -40.10
C GLY A 892 2.82 -5.32 -41.10
N ARG A 893 3.93 -4.74 -40.62
CA ARG A 893 4.98 -4.20 -41.49
C ARG A 893 5.71 -5.27 -42.32
N LEU A 894 5.97 -6.44 -41.75
CA LEU A 894 6.63 -7.53 -42.48
C LEU A 894 5.68 -8.13 -43.53
N ARG A 895 4.38 -8.29 -43.22
CA ARG A 895 3.38 -8.74 -44.19
C ARG A 895 3.14 -7.73 -45.32
N ASP A 896 3.15 -6.43 -45.00
CA ASP A 896 3.08 -5.36 -46.00
C ASP A 896 4.31 -5.32 -46.90
N TRP A 897 5.49 -5.59 -46.33
CA TRP A 897 6.73 -5.72 -47.08
C TRP A 897 6.68 -6.91 -48.04
N ILE A 898 6.29 -8.10 -47.57
CA ILE A 898 6.09 -9.30 -48.42
C ILE A 898 5.07 -9.00 -49.53
N SER A 899 3.94 -8.36 -49.20
CA SER A 899 2.92 -7.99 -50.18
C SER A 899 3.44 -6.96 -51.19
N SER A 900 4.37 -6.10 -50.80
CA SER A 900 5.01 -5.14 -51.71
C SER A 900 5.96 -5.84 -52.68
N LEU A 901 6.69 -6.87 -52.22
CA LEU A 901 7.54 -7.71 -53.07
C LEU A 901 6.71 -8.51 -54.08
N ASP A 902 5.61 -9.11 -53.64
CA ASP A 902 4.67 -9.84 -54.50
C ASP A 902 4.11 -8.95 -55.63
N ARG A 903 3.80 -7.69 -55.33
CA ARG A 903 3.39 -6.68 -56.33
C ARG A 903 4.50 -6.26 -57.31
N LEU A 904 5.77 -6.58 -57.06
CA LEU A 904 6.85 -6.31 -58.03
C LEU A 904 6.95 -7.40 -59.10
N LEU A 905 6.42 -8.60 -58.85
CA LEU A 905 6.42 -9.68 -59.84
C LEU A 905 5.64 -9.25 -61.10
N PRO A 906 6.04 -9.70 -62.29
CA PRO A 906 5.23 -9.59 -63.50
C PRO A 906 3.83 -10.16 -63.28
N GLU A 907 2.81 -9.58 -63.91
CA GLU A 907 1.40 -9.94 -63.67
C GLU A 907 1.13 -11.44 -63.93
N GLU A 908 1.80 -12.03 -64.93
CA GLU A 908 1.73 -13.45 -65.28
C GLU A 908 2.30 -14.39 -64.20
N ARG A 909 3.09 -13.87 -63.26
CA ARG A 909 3.74 -14.64 -62.18
C ARG A 909 3.21 -14.32 -60.79
N ARG A 910 2.15 -13.52 -60.67
CA ARG A 910 1.46 -13.24 -59.39
C ARG A 910 0.38 -14.29 -59.12
N ASP A 911 0.79 -15.55 -59.00
CA ASP A 911 -0.10 -16.67 -58.67
C ASP A 911 -0.28 -16.88 -57.15
N GLY A 912 0.43 -16.10 -56.33
CA GLY A 912 0.41 -16.16 -54.86
C GLY A 912 1.40 -17.15 -54.25
N ALA A 913 2.08 -17.99 -55.05
CA ALA A 913 3.00 -19.01 -54.55
C ALA A 913 4.19 -18.40 -53.80
N PHE A 914 4.76 -17.30 -54.32
CA PHE A 914 5.82 -16.54 -53.64
C PHE A 914 5.36 -16.04 -52.26
N LYS A 915 4.16 -15.46 -52.20
CA LYS A 915 3.61 -14.89 -50.97
C LYS A 915 3.39 -15.96 -49.90
N GLU A 916 2.86 -17.13 -50.27
CA GLU A 916 2.70 -18.26 -49.34
C GLU A 916 4.04 -18.77 -48.83
N GLN A 917 5.02 -18.95 -49.71
CA GLN A 917 6.38 -19.36 -49.33
C GLN A 917 7.02 -18.34 -48.38
N ALA A 918 6.90 -17.05 -48.68
CA ALA A 918 7.45 -15.97 -47.86
C ALA A 918 6.81 -15.87 -46.47
N LEU A 919 5.49 -16.07 -46.38
CA LEU A 919 4.79 -16.13 -45.09
C LEU A 919 5.17 -17.38 -44.29
N SER A 920 5.39 -18.53 -44.95
CA SER A 920 5.89 -19.74 -44.29
C SER A 920 7.30 -19.54 -43.73
N GLU A 921 8.19 -18.89 -44.48
CA GLU A 921 9.54 -18.55 -44.00
C GLU A 921 9.51 -17.57 -42.82
N LEU A 922 8.60 -16.59 -42.83
CA LEU A 922 8.40 -15.66 -41.71
C LEU A 922 8.02 -16.42 -40.43
N GLU A 923 7.14 -17.41 -40.52
CA GLU A 923 6.69 -18.18 -39.37
C GLU A 923 7.80 -19.10 -38.80
N LYS A 924 8.68 -19.64 -39.65
CA LYS A 924 9.83 -20.47 -39.21
C LYS A 924 10.86 -19.70 -38.37
N HIS A 925 11.01 -18.40 -38.64
CA HIS A 925 11.99 -17.56 -37.94
C HIS A 925 11.41 -16.87 -36.70
N ARG A 926 10.14 -17.12 -36.36
CA ARG A 926 9.52 -16.59 -35.14
C ARG A 926 9.89 -17.42 -33.93
N THR A 927 10.27 -16.73 -32.88
CA THR A 927 10.43 -17.32 -31.55
C THR A 927 9.77 -16.45 -30.49
N ASP A 928 9.16 -17.09 -29.49
CA ASP A 928 8.59 -16.40 -28.35
C ASP A 928 9.72 -15.81 -27.49
N VAL A 929 9.49 -14.60 -26.96
CA VAL A 929 10.45 -13.92 -26.09
C VAL A 929 10.18 -14.31 -24.64
N GLU A 930 11.14 -15.00 -24.02
CA GLU A 930 11.04 -15.43 -22.62
C GLU A 930 11.07 -14.24 -21.64
N GLY A 931 10.40 -14.40 -20.49
CA GLY A 931 10.39 -13.43 -19.39
C GLY A 931 9.40 -12.26 -19.55
N PHE A 932 8.36 -12.41 -20.38
CA PHE A 932 7.23 -11.49 -20.53
C PHE A 932 5.89 -12.22 -20.44
N GLU A 933 5.69 -13.02 -19.40
CA GLU A 933 4.47 -13.81 -19.17
C GLU A 933 3.22 -12.91 -19.18
N GLY A 934 2.21 -13.29 -19.98
CA GLY A 934 0.98 -12.51 -20.18
C GLY A 934 0.99 -11.53 -21.37
N LEU A 935 2.14 -11.34 -22.03
CA LEU A 935 2.25 -10.64 -23.31
C LEU A 935 2.67 -11.62 -24.42
N ARG A 936 1.99 -11.61 -25.57
CA ARG A 936 2.46 -12.34 -26.76
C ARG A 936 3.55 -11.53 -27.46
N LEU A 937 4.80 -11.70 -27.03
CA LEU A 937 5.94 -11.06 -27.69
C LEU A 937 6.73 -12.10 -28.47
N GLN A 938 6.84 -11.88 -29.78
CA GLN A 938 7.64 -12.70 -30.68
C GLN A 938 8.78 -11.87 -31.25
N ARG A 939 9.90 -12.53 -31.54
CA ARG A 939 11.05 -11.95 -32.24
C ARG A 939 11.34 -12.73 -33.52
N ILE A 940 11.93 -12.05 -34.50
CA ILE A 940 12.48 -12.70 -35.69
C ILE A 940 13.94 -13.06 -35.39
N ASN A 941 14.21 -14.36 -35.22
CA ASN A 941 15.58 -14.86 -35.10
C ASN A 941 16.27 -14.88 -36.48
N ASP A 942 17.59 -14.68 -36.48
CA ASP A 942 18.41 -14.70 -37.68
C ASP A 942 17.86 -13.79 -38.81
N GLY A 943 17.45 -12.57 -38.45
CA GLY A 943 16.75 -11.65 -39.36
C GLY A 943 17.47 -11.40 -40.69
N ASP A 944 18.80 -11.40 -40.72
CA ASP A 944 19.57 -11.28 -41.97
C ASP A 944 19.40 -12.52 -42.86
N GLN A 945 19.40 -13.73 -42.28
CA GLN A 945 19.12 -14.96 -43.03
C GLN A 945 17.67 -15.00 -43.52
N PHE A 946 16.72 -14.55 -42.71
CA PHE A 946 15.32 -14.45 -43.13
C PHE A 946 15.21 -13.54 -44.37
N VAL A 947 15.80 -12.34 -44.33
CA VAL A 947 15.75 -11.39 -45.47
C VAL A 947 16.43 -11.98 -46.71
N GLU A 948 17.58 -12.64 -46.56
CA GLU A 948 18.28 -13.32 -47.67
C GLU A 948 17.42 -14.45 -48.28
N ARG A 949 16.79 -15.32 -47.46
CA ARG A 949 15.91 -16.39 -47.96
C ARG A 949 14.72 -15.86 -48.74
N ILE A 950 14.13 -14.74 -48.30
CA ILE A 950 13.06 -14.07 -49.05
C ILE A 950 13.60 -13.49 -50.36
N ALA A 951 14.81 -12.93 -50.36
CA ALA A 951 15.45 -12.43 -51.58
C ALA A 951 15.75 -13.55 -52.58
N ASP A 952 16.20 -14.72 -52.11
CA ASP A 952 16.42 -15.92 -52.94
C ASP A 952 15.10 -16.46 -53.51
N ALA A 953 14.04 -16.51 -52.71
CA ALA A 953 12.71 -16.88 -53.18
C ALA A 953 12.20 -15.90 -54.26
N MET A 954 12.51 -14.61 -54.11
CA MET A 954 12.16 -13.58 -55.08
C MET A 954 12.99 -13.71 -56.36
N ASP A 955 14.28 -14.03 -56.29
CA ASP A 955 15.10 -14.34 -57.47
C ASP A 955 14.53 -15.50 -58.28
N ALA A 956 14.11 -16.57 -57.59
CA ALA A 956 13.51 -17.73 -58.23
C ALA A 956 12.17 -17.37 -58.90
N ALA A 957 11.32 -16.58 -58.22
CA ALA A 957 10.03 -16.14 -58.76
C ALA A 957 10.19 -15.16 -59.95
N PHE A 958 11.14 -14.24 -59.86
CA PHE A 958 11.41 -13.22 -60.89
C PHE A 958 12.20 -13.80 -62.08
N GLY A 959 13.02 -14.84 -61.85
CA GLY A 959 13.88 -15.48 -62.86
C GLY A 959 15.16 -14.70 -63.20
N SER A 960 15.44 -13.61 -62.47
CA SER A 960 16.64 -12.77 -62.59
C SER A 960 16.82 -11.94 -61.31
N PRO A 961 18.07 -11.63 -60.88
CA PRO A 961 18.33 -10.73 -59.75
C PRO A 961 18.07 -9.24 -60.03
N ASP A 962 17.64 -8.86 -61.24
CA ASP A 962 17.45 -7.47 -61.67
C ASP A 962 16.46 -6.66 -60.81
N TRP A 963 15.52 -7.34 -60.15
CA TRP A 963 14.56 -6.70 -59.24
C TRP A 963 15.25 -6.00 -58.06
N ARG A 964 16.42 -6.51 -57.61
CA ARG A 964 17.20 -5.93 -56.50
C ARG A 964 17.70 -4.52 -56.82
N GLN A 965 18.07 -4.24 -58.07
CA GLN A 965 18.52 -2.91 -58.50
C GLN A 965 17.36 -1.91 -58.59
N ARG A 966 16.16 -2.37 -58.93
CA ARG A 966 14.96 -1.53 -59.05
C ARG A 966 14.31 -1.19 -57.71
N SER A 967 14.70 -1.84 -56.60
CA SER A 967 13.95 -1.80 -55.34
C SER A 967 14.82 -1.98 -54.08
N SER A 968 16.03 -1.42 -54.05
CA SER A 968 16.94 -1.44 -52.89
C SER A 968 16.30 -0.89 -51.59
N THR A 969 15.40 0.07 -51.72
CA THR A 969 14.60 0.63 -50.60
C THR A 969 13.54 -0.32 -50.08
N ILE A 970 13.12 -1.33 -50.84
CA ILE A 970 12.17 -2.34 -50.38
C ILE A 970 12.91 -3.40 -49.57
N VAL A 971 14.06 -3.89 -50.03
CA VAL A 971 14.88 -4.88 -49.30
C VAL A 971 15.28 -4.37 -47.91
N THR A 972 15.69 -3.10 -47.81
CA THR A 972 16.13 -2.49 -46.54
C THR A 972 15.02 -2.25 -45.51
N ARG A 973 13.74 -2.27 -45.91
CA ARG A 973 12.59 -2.05 -44.99
C ARG A 973 12.41 -3.19 -43.99
N ALA A 974 12.65 -4.43 -44.39
CA ALA A 974 12.56 -5.58 -43.48
C ALA A 974 13.65 -5.52 -42.41
N SER A 975 14.91 -5.35 -42.80
CA SER A 975 16.03 -5.19 -41.87
C SER A 975 15.83 -3.99 -40.93
N HIS A 976 15.31 -2.87 -41.43
CA HIS A 976 14.95 -1.73 -40.57
C HIS A 976 13.84 -2.08 -39.56
N THR A 977 12.81 -2.82 -40.00
CA THR A 977 11.69 -3.23 -39.14
C THR A 977 12.16 -4.20 -38.04
N ILE A 978 13.00 -5.18 -38.38
CA ILE A 978 13.63 -6.10 -37.43
C ILE A 978 14.54 -5.34 -36.45
N SER A 979 15.33 -4.38 -36.93
CA SER A 979 16.14 -3.51 -36.07
C SER A 979 15.29 -2.62 -35.13
N VAL A 980 14.12 -2.16 -35.59
CA VAL A 980 13.16 -1.46 -34.73
C VAL A 980 12.61 -2.39 -33.66
N GLN A 981 12.23 -3.63 -34.00
CA GLN A 981 11.78 -4.64 -33.05
C GLN A 981 12.82 -4.90 -31.96
N GLU A 982 14.09 -5.13 -32.32
CA GLU A 982 15.18 -5.36 -31.35
C GLU A 982 15.37 -4.19 -30.39
N ARG A 983 15.30 -2.94 -30.88
CA ARG A 983 15.37 -1.76 -30.01
C ARG A 983 14.17 -1.64 -29.07
N LEU A 984 12.98 -2.00 -29.54
CA LEU A 984 11.76 -1.98 -28.73
C LEU A 984 11.76 -3.07 -27.66
N LEU A 985 12.17 -4.29 -28.03
CA LEU A 985 12.37 -5.40 -27.09
C LEU A 985 13.42 -5.06 -26.05
N LYS A 986 14.56 -4.48 -26.46
CA LYS A 986 15.57 -4.00 -25.52
C LYS A 986 15.00 -2.99 -24.53
N LYS A 987 14.23 -1.99 -24.99
CA LYS A 987 13.57 -1.02 -24.10
C LYS A 987 12.60 -1.69 -23.13
N LEU A 988 11.83 -2.68 -23.58
CA LEU A 988 10.95 -3.46 -22.72
C LEU A 988 11.72 -4.27 -21.67
N THR A 989 12.84 -4.88 -22.06
CA THR A 989 13.76 -5.58 -21.15
C THR A 989 14.35 -4.62 -20.13
N ASP A 990 14.82 -3.44 -20.55
CA ASP A 990 15.35 -2.41 -19.64
C ASP A 990 14.28 -1.94 -18.63
N VAL A 991 13.00 -1.84 -19.06
CA VAL A 991 11.87 -1.52 -18.17
C VAL A 991 11.60 -2.65 -17.18
N ARG A 992 11.64 -3.91 -17.64
CA ARG A 992 11.45 -5.10 -16.79
C ARG A 992 12.55 -5.22 -15.74
N ASP A 993 13.80 -5.18 -16.18
CA ASP A 993 14.97 -5.40 -15.33
C ASP A 993 15.22 -4.19 -14.41
N GLY A 994 14.81 -2.99 -14.84
CA GLY A 994 14.86 -1.76 -14.06
C GLY A 994 13.59 -1.46 -13.26
N TYR A 995 12.65 -2.39 -13.15
CA TYR A 995 11.41 -2.20 -12.39
C TYR A 995 11.68 -2.28 -10.89
N VAL A 996 11.17 -1.29 -10.15
CA VAL A 996 11.07 -1.31 -8.69
C VAL A 996 9.68 -0.84 -8.28
N PRO A 997 9.04 -1.44 -7.26
CA PRO A 997 7.73 -1.00 -6.78
C PRO A 997 7.69 0.51 -6.50
N GLY A 998 6.71 1.21 -7.06
CA GLY A 998 6.53 2.66 -6.88
C GLY A 998 7.23 3.56 -7.90
N LYS A 999 8.07 3.02 -8.80
CA LYS A 999 8.69 3.79 -9.90
C LYS A 999 7.69 4.23 -10.96
N TYR A 1000 6.71 3.38 -11.24
CA TYR A 1000 5.65 3.63 -12.21
C TYR A 1000 4.33 3.78 -11.46
N LEU A 1001 3.60 4.84 -11.78
CA LEU A 1001 2.36 5.22 -11.11
C LEU A 1001 1.26 5.35 -12.15
N LYS A 1002 0.06 4.92 -11.77
CA LYS A 1002 -1.19 5.19 -12.50
C LYS A 1002 -2.15 5.96 -11.60
N ASP A 1003 -3.14 6.59 -12.20
CA ASP A 1003 -4.19 7.27 -11.44
C ASP A 1003 -4.96 6.26 -10.56
N SER A 1004 -5.22 6.65 -9.32
CA SER A 1004 -6.07 5.88 -8.40
C SER A 1004 -7.50 5.81 -8.93
N VAL A 1005 -8.29 4.84 -8.44
CA VAL A 1005 -9.72 4.77 -8.78
C VAL A 1005 -10.43 6.01 -8.24
N TYR A 1006 -10.11 6.41 -7.00
CA TYR A 1006 -10.63 7.64 -6.40
C TYR A 1006 -10.41 8.90 -7.26
N PHE A 1007 -9.20 9.08 -7.79
CA PHE A 1007 -8.87 10.26 -8.61
C PHE A 1007 -9.52 10.19 -10.00
N ARG A 1008 -9.57 9.02 -10.63
CA ARG A 1008 -10.28 8.84 -11.91
C ARG A 1008 -11.78 9.11 -11.77
N ASP A 1009 -12.40 8.66 -10.69
CA ASP A 1009 -13.81 8.94 -10.42
C ASP A 1009 -14.04 10.46 -10.23
N ALA A 1010 -13.12 11.16 -9.57
CA ALA A 1010 -13.18 12.62 -9.45
C ALA A 1010 -13.05 13.33 -10.81
N LEU A 1011 -12.14 12.87 -11.68
CA LEU A 1011 -12.01 13.38 -13.05
C LEU A 1011 -13.29 13.16 -13.87
N PHE A 1012 -13.90 11.99 -13.74
CA PHE A 1012 -15.19 11.69 -14.39
C PHE A 1012 -16.28 12.70 -14.02
N TYR A 1013 -16.38 13.07 -12.74
CA TYR A 1013 -17.37 14.08 -12.32
C TYR A 1013 -17.08 15.48 -12.87
N ASP A 1014 -15.81 15.82 -13.11
CA ASP A 1014 -15.41 17.10 -13.68
C ASP A 1014 -15.68 17.24 -15.18
N ASP A 1015 -15.76 16.13 -15.92
CA ASP A 1015 -16.20 16.13 -17.34
C ASP A 1015 -17.64 16.68 -17.53
N TYR A 1016 -18.45 16.63 -16.47
CA TYR A 1016 -19.80 17.20 -16.46
C TYR A 1016 -19.83 18.67 -16.02
N ARG A 1017 -18.69 19.29 -15.71
CA ARG A 1017 -18.57 20.67 -15.21
C ARG A 1017 -17.77 21.54 -16.17
N SER A 1018 -17.99 22.86 -16.11
CA SER A 1018 -17.25 23.84 -16.92
C SER A 1018 -15.88 24.20 -16.35
N LYS A 1019 -15.63 23.83 -15.09
CA LYS A 1019 -14.36 24.00 -14.37
C LYS A 1019 -14.13 22.78 -13.47
N PRO A 1020 -12.87 22.35 -13.29
CA PRO A 1020 -12.53 21.33 -12.32
C PRO A 1020 -13.00 21.73 -10.91
N TYR A 1021 -13.56 20.78 -10.19
CA TYR A 1021 -14.03 20.92 -8.82
C TYR A 1021 -13.74 19.63 -8.06
N TRP A 1022 -14.21 18.49 -8.58
CA TRP A 1022 -14.00 17.21 -7.92
C TRP A 1022 -12.53 16.82 -7.89
N SER A 1023 -11.79 17.02 -8.97
CA SER A 1023 -10.38 16.60 -9.05
C SER A 1023 -9.40 17.61 -8.45
N THR A 1024 -9.86 18.69 -7.80
CA THR A 1024 -8.96 19.65 -7.16
C THR A 1024 -8.39 19.08 -5.86
N ASP A 1025 -7.16 19.48 -5.53
CA ASP A 1025 -6.41 18.95 -4.38
C ASP A 1025 -7.13 19.23 -3.05
N THR A 1026 -7.73 20.41 -2.95
CA THR A 1026 -8.56 20.83 -1.81
C THR A 1026 -9.78 19.94 -1.63
N GLU A 1027 -10.51 19.64 -2.70
CA GLU A 1027 -11.74 18.85 -2.67
C GLU A 1027 -11.44 17.36 -2.49
N LEU A 1028 -10.36 16.85 -3.10
CA LEU A 1028 -9.88 15.50 -2.89
C LEU A 1028 -9.46 15.27 -1.43
N SER A 1029 -8.75 16.23 -0.84
CA SER A 1029 -8.31 16.14 0.56
C SER A 1029 -9.46 16.27 1.56
N ALA A 1030 -10.45 17.13 1.28
CA ALA A 1030 -11.64 17.25 2.11
C ALA A 1030 -12.48 15.97 2.10
N ARG A 1031 -12.72 15.37 0.93
CA ARG A 1031 -13.49 14.12 0.81
C ARG A 1031 -12.76 12.90 1.39
N MET A 1032 -11.43 12.83 1.29
CA MET A 1032 -10.70 11.76 1.98
C MET A 1032 -10.75 11.90 3.51
N PHE A 1033 -10.64 13.13 4.03
CA PHE A 1033 -10.71 13.39 5.46
C PHE A 1033 -12.10 13.06 6.00
N GLU A 1034 -13.13 13.52 5.30
CA GLU A 1034 -14.51 13.22 5.63
C GLU A 1034 -14.79 11.70 5.66
N THR A 1035 -14.26 10.95 4.69
CA THR A 1035 -14.38 9.48 4.66
C THR A 1035 -13.67 8.85 5.85
N TRP A 1036 -12.47 9.34 6.20
CA TRP A 1036 -11.74 8.88 7.38
C TRP A 1036 -12.48 9.21 8.69
N VAL A 1037 -13.06 10.40 8.83
CA VAL A 1037 -13.87 10.75 10.01
C VAL A 1037 -15.06 9.79 10.16
N GLN A 1038 -15.73 9.44 9.05
CA GLN A 1038 -16.83 8.46 9.09
C GLN A 1038 -16.35 7.09 9.58
N ASP A 1039 -15.21 6.61 9.06
CA ASP A 1039 -14.60 5.35 9.49
C ASP A 1039 -14.20 5.37 10.97
N SER A 1040 -13.58 6.46 11.41
CA SER A 1040 -13.12 6.62 12.79
C SER A 1040 -14.27 6.63 13.77
N VAL A 1041 -15.36 7.36 13.48
CA VAL A 1041 -16.58 7.32 14.30
C VAL A 1041 -17.20 5.92 14.32
N ALA A 1042 -17.23 5.22 13.18
CA ALA A 1042 -17.83 3.89 13.08
C ALA A 1042 -16.96 2.76 13.68
N SER A 1043 -15.65 2.97 13.82
CA SER A 1043 -14.68 1.97 14.33
C SER A 1043 -15.01 1.51 15.75
N GLU A 1044 -15.57 2.41 16.55
CA GLU A 1044 -16.17 2.11 17.85
C GLU A 1044 -17.61 1.62 17.63
N ARG A 1045 -17.76 0.29 17.50
CA ARG A 1045 -19.02 -0.40 17.16
C ARG A 1045 -20.23 0.23 17.85
N GLY A 1046 -21.12 0.81 17.05
CA GLY A 1046 -22.39 1.39 17.49
C GLY A 1046 -22.41 2.92 17.57
N ARG A 1047 -21.27 3.61 17.40
CA ARG A 1047 -21.24 5.08 17.33
C ARG A 1047 -21.62 5.60 15.94
N ARG A 1048 -22.22 6.79 15.92
CA ARG A 1048 -22.72 7.47 14.72
C ARG A 1048 -22.83 8.97 14.97
N SER A 1049 -22.47 9.81 14.00
CA SER A 1049 -22.58 11.28 14.12
C SER A 1049 -22.96 11.90 12.78
N ASP A 1050 -24.25 11.84 12.44
CA ASP A 1050 -24.74 12.23 11.10
C ASP A 1050 -24.58 13.72 10.78
N TYR A 1051 -24.56 14.59 11.79
CA TYR A 1051 -24.33 16.02 11.57
C TYR A 1051 -22.86 16.30 11.22
N LEU A 1052 -21.94 15.50 11.78
CA LEU A 1052 -20.50 15.56 11.50
C LEU A 1052 -20.20 15.07 10.08
N VAL A 1053 -20.67 13.86 9.75
CA VAL A 1053 -20.47 13.19 8.47
C VAL A 1053 -21.59 12.17 8.18
N TYR A 1054 -22.07 12.14 6.93
CA TYR A 1054 -23.10 11.19 6.49
C TYR A 1054 -22.92 10.77 5.02
N GLY A 1055 -23.32 9.53 4.69
CA GLY A 1055 -23.62 9.11 3.32
C GLY A 1055 -22.41 8.86 2.43
N ARG A 1056 -21.22 8.60 2.99
CA ARG A 1056 -20.00 8.31 2.19
C ARG A 1056 -19.95 6.86 1.66
N ASP A 1057 -20.83 6.02 2.19
CA ASP A 1057 -21.13 4.66 1.70
C ASP A 1057 -22.33 4.63 0.73
N ASP A 1058 -22.97 5.79 0.50
CA ASP A 1058 -24.08 5.92 -0.43
C ASP A 1058 -23.58 6.54 -1.73
N CYS A 1059 -23.76 5.84 -2.85
CA CYS A 1059 -23.40 6.35 -4.16
C CYS A 1059 -24.64 6.50 -5.04
N VAL A 1060 -24.62 7.53 -5.88
CA VAL A 1060 -25.64 7.70 -6.92
C VAL A 1060 -25.24 6.97 -8.21
N LYS A 1061 -23.94 6.79 -8.44
CA LYS A 1061 -23.36 6.03 -9.57
C LYS A 1061 -22.38 4.98 -9.06
N PRO A 1062 -22.77 3.70 -8.96
CA PRO A 1062 -21.92 2.62 -8.45
C PRO A 1062 -20.58 2.48 -9.19
N GLU A 1063 -20.57 2.77 -10.48
CA GLU A 1063 -19.38 2.76 -11.33
C GLU A 1063 -18.37 3.88 -10.98
N HIS A 1064 -18.83 5.05 -10.53
CA HIS A 1064 -18.00 6.23 -10.26
C HIS A 1064 -18.36 6.87 -8.91
N TRP A 1065 -17.64 6.50 -7.86
CA TRP A 1065 -18.08 6.71 -6.48
C TRP A 1065 -17.74 8.11 -5.93
N GLY A 1066 -16.71 8.77 -6.46
CA GLY A 1066 -16.33 10.13 -6.06
C GLY A 1066 -15.71 10.27 -4.65
N TYR A 1067 -15.65 9.18 -3.89
CA TYR A 1067 -15.00 9.03 -2.57
C TYR A 1067 -14.06 7.80 -2.56
N PRO A 1068 -13.05 7.77 -1.66
CA PRO A 1068 -12.19 6.60 -1.51
C PRO A 1068 -13.00 5.34 -1.15
N ARG A 1069 -12.62 4.18 -1.73
CA ARG A 1069 -13.30 2.89 -1.47
C ARG A 1069 -12.32 1.72 -1.31
N GLY A 1070 -12.80 0.66 -0.68
CA GLY A 1070 -12.08 -0.62 -0.57
C GLY A 1070 -10.68 -0.48 0.02
N ILE A 1071 -9.67 -0.97 -0.72
CA ILE A 1071 -8.27 -0.90 -0.31
C ILE A 1071 -7.77 0.55 -0.24
N GLU A 1072 -8.15 1.41 -1.20
CA GLU A 1072 -7.71 2.81 -1.24
C GLU A 1072 -8.21 3.57 0.01
N ARG A 1073 -9.46 3.37 0.43
CA ARG A 1073 -10.02 3.95 1.66
C ARG A 1073 -9.20 3.57 2.89
N ARG A 1074 -8.85 2.29 3.06
CA ARG A 1074 -8.01 1.82 4.17
C ARG A 1074 -6.59 2.40 4.14
N VAL A 1075 -5.97 2.44 2.96
CA VAL A 1075 -4.60 2.96 2.80
C VAL A 1075 -4.56 4.47 3.07
N ILE A 1076 -5.54 5.21 2.58
CA ILE A 1076 -5.66 6.65 2.80
C ILE A 1076 -5.98 6.93 4.27
N GLY A 1077 -6.91 6.19 4.87
CA GLY A 1077 -7.25 6.30 6.30
C GLY A 1077 -6.03 6.09 7.19
N ALA A 1078 -5.27 5.00 6.99
CA ALA A 1078 -4.04 4.75 7.74
C ALA A 1078 -2.94 5.81 7.50
N ALA A 1079 -2.96 6.48 6.34
CA ALA A 1079 -2.06 7.60 6.08
C ALA A 1079 -2.49 8.88 6.83
N ILE A 1080 -3.79 9.12 6.98
CA ILE A 1080 -4.36 10.22 7.78
C ILE A 1080 -4.07 9.98 9.28
N ASP A 1081 -4.24 8.75 9.78
CA ASP A 1081 -3.89 8.37 11.16
C ASP A 1081 -2.43 8.73 11.45
N ARG A 1082 -1.52 8.23 10.61
CA ARG A 1082 -0.09 8.50 10.75
C ARG A 1082 0.25 9.99 10.68
N TYR A 1083 -0.44 10.74 9.82
CA TYR A 1083 -0.26 12.18 9.71
C TYR A 1083 -0.57 12.88 11.04
N PHE A 1084 -1.74 12.61 11.62
CA PHE A 1084 -2.12 13.22 12.89
C PHE A 1084 -1.29 12.69 14.06
N GLU A 1085 -0.94 11.40 14.11
CA GLU A 1085 -0.01 10.86 15.12
C GLU A 1085 1.35 11.59 15.09
N THR A 1086 1.89 11.82 13.90
CA THR A 1086 3.22 12.44 13.72
C THR A 1086 3.19 13.94 14.04
N HIS A 1087 2.16 14.66 13.57
CA HIS A 1087 2.14 16.13 13.61
C HIS A 1087 1.31 16.71 14.76
N ARG A 1088 0.54 15.92 15.52
CA ARG A 1088 -0.25 16.41 16.67
C ARG A 1088 0.54 17.33 17.62
N PRO A 1089 1.76 16.99 18.08
CA PRO A 1089 2.52 17.87 18.97
C PRO A 1089 2.95 19.20 18.31
N GLU A 1090 3.21 19.18 17.00
CA GLU A 1090 3.52 20.38 16.22
C GLU A 1090 2.28 21.27 16.07
N LEU A 1091 1.16 20.69 15.65
CA LEU A 1091 -0.11 21.40 15.46
C LEU A 1091 -0.59 22.05 16.76
N LEU A 1092 -0.51 21.34 17.90
CA LEU A 1092 -0.87 21.89 19.21
C LEU A 1092 0.03 23.07 19.60
N ARG A 1093 1.33 22.98 19.35
CA ARG A 1093 2.24 24.12 19.55
C ARG A 1093 1.86 25.30 18.67
N MET A 1094 1.54 25.05 17.39
CA MET A 1094 1.16 26.12 16.46
C MET A 1094 -0.13 26.83 16.87
N LEU A 1095 -1.10 26.09 17.43
CA LEU A 1095 -2.36 26.65 17.94
C LEU A 1095 -2.16 27.57 19.14
N ASP A 1096 -1.18 27.28 20.00
CA ASP A 1096 -0.92 28.02 21.24
C ASP A 1096 0.23 29.06 21.10
N ASP A 1097 0.93 29.11 19.94
CA ASP A 1097 2.05 30.01 19.67
C ASP A 1097 1.58 31.44 19.36
N PRO A 1098 1.94 32.46 20.19
CA PRO A 1098 1.47 33.83 20.01
C PRO A 1098 1.91 34.49 18.70
N ASP A 1099 3.07 34.13 18.17
CA ASP A 1099 3.58 34.71 16.92
C ASP A 1099 2.92 34.06 15.70
N ILE A 1100 2.59 32.77 15.79
CA ILE A 1100 1.75 32.11 14.79
C ILE A 1100 0.34 32.69 14.84
N GLN A 1101 -0.25 32.86 16.03
CA GLN A 1101 -1.56 33.50 16.19
C GLN A 1101 -1.59 34.91 15.59
N LYS A 1102 -0.54 35.73 15.78
CA LYS A 1102 -0.42 37.04 15.11
C LYS A 1102 -0.35 36.94 13.59
N ARG A 1103 0.40 35.97 13.04
CA ARG A 1103 0.52 35.77 11.58
C ARG A 1103 -0.75 35.21 10.97
N THR A 1104 -1.43 34.34 11.69
CA THR A 1104 -2.72 33.81 11.26
C THR A 1104 -3.76 34.89 11.41
N SER A 1105 -3.73 35.80 12.38
CA SER A 1105 -4.88 36.67 12.69
C SER A 1105 -5.42 37.52 11.54
N LEU A 1106 -6.75 37.61 11.44
CA LEU A 1106 -7.42 38.58 10.54
C LEU A 1106 -7.14 40.03 10.94
N ARG A 1107 -6.81 40.29 12.21
CA ARG A 1107 -6.66 41.64 12.79
C ARG A 1107 -5.35 42.34 12.42
N THR A 1108 -4.34 41.60 11.96
CA THR A 1108 -2.98 42.09 11.63
C THR A 1108 -2.74 42.28 10.14
N ILE A 1109 -3.69 41.90 9.27
CA ILE A 1109 -3.55 41.96 7.79
C ILE A 1109 -3.74 43.40 7.25
N THR A 1110 -3.93 44.40 8.11
CA THR A 1110 -4.00 45.82 7.72
C THR A 1110 -2.64 46.50 7.57
N ASP A 1111 -1.53 45.90 8.01
CA ASP A 1111 -0.20 46.50 7.86
C ASP A 1111 0.61 45.81 6.74
N PRO A 1112 1.19 46.57 5.81
CA PRO A 1112 2.06 46.02 4.78
C PRO A 1112 3.29 45.42 5.46
N VAL A 1113 3.52 44.12 5.27
CA VAL A 1113 4.80 43.49 5.59
C VAL A 1113 5.87 44.25 4.81
N GLU A 1114 6.71 45.01 5.52
CA GLU A 1114 7.85 45.71 4.95
C GLU A 1114 8.67 44.74 4.11
N SER A 1115 8.73 45.01 2.81
CA SER A 1115 9.73 44.42 1.93
C SER A 1115 11.09 44.91 2.40
N GLY A 1116 11.85 44.02 3.08
CA GLY A 1116 13.26 44.27 3.38
C GLY A 1116 14.05 44.62 2.10
N PRO A 1117 15.12 45.43 2.23
CA PRO A 1117 15.76 46.07 1.09
C PRO A 1117 16.40 45.06 0.14
N SER A 1118 16.27 45.37 -1.15
CA SER A 1118 16.66 44.60 -2.34
C SER A 1118 18.14 44.22 -2.42
#